data_AF-A0AB73HYD7-F1
#
_entry.id   AF-A0AB73HYD7-F1
#
_cell.length_a   1.000
_cell.length_b   1.000
_cell.length_c   1.000
_cell.angle_alpha   90.00
_cell.angle_beta   90.00
_cell.angle_gamma   90.00
#
_symmetry.space_group_name_H-M   'P 1'
#
loop_
_entity.id
_entity.type
_entity.pdbx_description
1 polymer ?
#
loop_
_entity_poly.entity_id
_entity_poly.type
_entity_poly.pdbx_seq_one_letter_code
_entity_poly.pdbx_strand_id
1 'polypeptide(L)'
;MSTSRYSIVESVGSAIQTVNTFDDLEKHHPSSGQEAGRDYETIDGDLEEIRKTSDGRILIKKDFVLLVNGSNANVPVPCPISGYVKTKAAYGTVSIYDTPGGKLIGQVLHLSTNFKVKDGDYVEYGQPIGIQSGTGAAGTVTYAIHAHVELEKDQFIRYIADIASGAIIPGEGMTENANDGPPYQFPVRKADGSHFQTEELFKALEKETSGHYLLGNHGFWHGGIHFSERSMPHCRLQQAVRCIADGEVVAYRLNKDYLSSMFTGDSLCSQLQYSTSFCLVRHQYESAKRPPEPEEKPKIVWTGRTLKMVAARNARDVAGKSLGKTGNFEGLMPAGTELQIISMQDKTIDGFRFANAKITKGTVSGKDNSGKPATLGVGSSLWFAALDKSGAIIKNQDKQAIFTDTTPPPPPPPPKPKPKDERPQTNTLTFYSLYMHLLPYEQFPSREREFKRRVHVTAQALNVRSEANLTAEPLGQLVRGAELEVVSSVPAYRKKPVDTVTYELALVQILSKGAKKAGKLTAKTGDFVWVALRKVDGAKVDAYTADLPRQALIRPAYWKGKVKARLKRRLPAFYNEQDEDKKRIGNLAENSELEYHTDTLKRVIRNGRPQIMAACAIVNGGFWDTPICPTGPIWVAIEKSSMELKPEAPTDFDSVVTCNIPIRAGDPISYLGLYETPASAKGDKNSLHQVHVEVFSADQNLDKFLDNAAQLKDGAKYLRVVKGKSIHTKGGTEKEPIYSPSGQVIGADYTTELGSVPTFKGADGKEWYGLKIKTTGNPIQGFIAKQDGEVINQHERRKLGFRVIEEANSMADGFCDPQDMPPFFKELYGEINAKDIHTAQVTSSDLSLALKDRNLRDRWSRLVAVHPTEWQAKSGSEKWQRLEKLLEKSPELLRHEKERIDNLVWWDEASSVAGFPTKPTVHHFHPVALIDNLIIKETVESDFMYFARTLYGEARGQNYASKVAVAWIIRNRLATERWGKTYRSVVTARLQFTCWSQKIDPEGFKAIHNPKGSAWEDCQKAALEVMNASASANVLPDALYYYSPTAQAQLHAAKPDIYPETPPFAISSKRVANPLGVSDADYRFYKN
;
A
#
# COMPACT_ATOMS: atom_id res chain seq x y z
N MET A 1 -14.99 -0.84 -32.72
CA MET A 1 -15.31 -2.23 -32.36
C MET A 1 -15.39 -2.29 -30.86
N SER A 2 -16.50 -2.78 -30.32
CA SER A 2 -16.68 -3.05 -28.89
C SER A 2 -15.50 -3.86 -28.40
N THR A 3 -14.72 -3.37 -27.44
CA THR A 3 -13.71 -4.18 -26.75
C THR A 3 -14.43 -5.33 -26.06
N SER A 4 -14.30 -6.54 -26.58
CA SER A 4 -14.91 -7.74 -26.00
C SER A 4 -14.45 -7.85 -24.55
N ARG A 5 -15.37 -8.06 -23.61
CA ARG A 5 -15.06 -8.33 -22.19
C ARG A 5 -15.40 -9.78 -21.87
N TYR A 6 -14.76 -10.32 -20.84
CA TYR A 6 -15.27 -11.51 -20.19
C TYR A 6 -16.55 -11.15 -19.44
N SER A 7 -17.52 -12.06 -19.45
CA SER A 7 -18.50 -12.19 -18.38
C SER A 7 -18.42 -13.59 -17.83
N ILE A 8 -18.53 -13.74 -16.52
CA ILE A 8 -18.48 -15.03 -15.86
C ILE A 8 -19.92 -15.46 -15.59
N VAL A 9 -20.24 -16.71 -15.92
CA VAL A 9 -21.49 -17.33 -15.54
C VAL A 9 -21.25 -18.69 -14.91
N GLU A 10 -22.18 -19.12 -14.08
CA GLU A 10 -22.20 -20.44 -13.49
C GLU A 10 -23.56 -21.10 -13.72
N SER A 11 -23.58 -22.43 -13.80
CA SER A 11 -24.80 -23.22 -13.85
C SER A 11 -25.17 -23.68 -12.43
N VAL A 12 -26.26 -23.17 -11.88
CA VAL A 12 -26.80 -23.57 -10.57
C VAL A 12 -28.14 -24.27 -10.79
N GLY A 13 -28.16 -25.59 -10.67
CA GLY A 13 -29.34 -26.40 -11.00
C GLY A 13 -29.68 -26.32 -12.49
N SER A 14 -30.87 -25.83 -12.83
CA SER A 14 -31.31 -25.59 -14.22
C SER A 14 -31.15 -24.12 -14.67
N ALA A 15 -30.60 -23.24 -13.83
CA ALA A 15 -30.47 -21.82 -14.11
C ALA A 15 -29.01 -21.41 -14.35
N ILE A 16 -28.80 -20.46 -15.26
CA ILE A 16 -27.49 -19.81 -15.47
C ILE A 16 -27.49 -18.50 -14.67
N GLN A 17 -26.52 -18.34 -13.77
CA GLN A 17 -26.35 -17.15 -12.95
C GLN A 17 -25.11 -16.36 -13.38
N THR A 18 -25.17 -15.03 -13.26
CA THR A 18 -24.01 -14.16 -13.52
C THR A 18 -23.16 -14.07 -12.27
N VAL A 19 -21.84 -14.22 -12.44
CA VAL A 19 -20.86 -14.17 -11.36
C VAL A 19 -20.09 -12.85 -11.49
N ASN A 20 -20.17 -12.01 -10.45
CA ASN A 20 -19.44 -10.74 -10.39
C ASN A 20 -18.37 -10.74 -9.29
N THR A 21 -18.50 -11.63 -8.31
CA THR A 21 -17.59 -11.80 -7.18
C THR A 21 -17.34 -13.27 -6.91
N PHE A 22 -16.25 -13.60 -6.20
CA PHE A 22 -15.95 -14.98 -5.81
C PHE A 22 -17.09 -15.62 -5.00
N ASP A 23 -17.79 -14.82 -4.21
CA ASP A 23 -18.91 -15.25 -3.38
C ASP A 23 -20.20 -15.56 -4.17
N ASP A 24 -20.23 -15.22 -5.46
CA ASP A 24 -21.32 -15.60 -6.37
C ASP A 24 -21.10 -17.01 -6.96
N LEU A 25 -19.90 -17.58 -6.79
CA LEU A 25 -19.59 -18.94 -7.23
C LEU A 25 -20.05 -19.97 -6.19
N GLU A 26 -20.98 -20.82 -6.58
CA GLU A 26 -21.36 -21.99 -5.81
C GLU A 26 -20.17 -22.98 -5.72
N LYS A 27 -20.27 -23.95 -4.80
CA LYS A 27 -19.24 -24.97 -4.68
C LYS A 27 -19.17 -25.84 -5.94
N HIS A 28 -17.97 -26.34 -6.26
CA HIS A 28 -17.77 -27.22 -7.40
C HIS A 28 -18.72 -28.43 -7.37
N HIS A 29 -19.29 -28.75 -8.54
CA HIS A 29 -20.38 -29.72 -8.67
C HIS A 29 -20.05 -31.09 -8.04
N PRO A 30 -20.94 -31.65 -7.18
CA PRO A 30 -22.35 -31.32 -7.06
C PRO A 30 -22.66 -30.27 -5.98
N SER A 31 -23.66 -29.44 -6.28
CA SER A 31 -24.16 -28.34 -5.46
C SER A 31 -24.76 -28.78 -4.10
N SER A 32 -24.87 -30.09 -3.82
CA SER A 32 -25.24 -30.65 -2.51
C SER A 32 -24.44 -31.92 -2.17
N GLY A 33 -23.89 -32.02 -0.96
CA GLY A 33 -23.16 -33.21 -0.48
C GLY A 33 -21.65 -33.26 -0.77
N GLN A 34 -21.03 -34.41 -0.47
CA GLN A 34 -19.64 -34.77 -0.80
C GLN A 34 -19.66 -35.96 -1.77
N GLU A 35 -18.86 -35.90 -2.84
CA GLU A 35 -18.63 -37.06 -3.72
C GLU A 35 -17.47 -37.93 -3.24
N ALA A 36 -17.63 -39.25 -3.36
CA ALA A 36 -16.58 -40.21 -3.04
C ALA A 36 -15.36 -39.98 -3.95
N GLY A 37 -14.17 -39.89 -3.34
CA GLY A 37 -12.90 -39.69 -4.07
C GLY A 37 -12.51 -38.24 -4.32
N ARG A 38 -13.21 -37.27 -3.71
CA ARG A 38 -12.86 -35.85 -3.75
C ARG A 38 -12.60 -35.31 -2.35
N ASP A 39 -11.75 -34.29 -2.26
CA ASP A 39 -11.39 -33.64 -1.00
C ASP A 39 -12.26 -32.40 -0.79
N TYR A 40 -12.84 -32.29 0.40
CA TYR A 40 -13.63 -31.13 0.80
C TYR A 40 -13.11 -30.56 2.11
N GLU A 41 -13.16 -29.25 2.26
CA GLU A 41 -12.88 -28.57 3.51
C GLU A 41 -13.81 -27.38 3.65
N THR A 42 -14.26 -27.13 4.88
CA THR A 42 -15.08 -25.96 5.17
C THR A 42 -14.19 -24.74 5.27
N ILE A 43 -14.35 -23.80 4.35
CA ILE A 43 -13.59 -22.55 4.28
C ILE A 43 -14.60 -21.41 4.25
N ASP A 44 -14.55 -20.46 5.19
CA ASP A 44 -15.65 -19.51 5.53
C ASP A 44 -17.02 -20.17 5.73
N GLY A 45 -17.08 -21.43 6.17
CA GLY A 45 -18.38 -22.04 6.48
C GLY A 45 -19.09 -22.55 5.25
N ASP A 46 -18.54 -22.23 4.09
CA ASP A 46 -18.89 -22.85 2.84
C ASP A 46 -18.08 -24.13 2.72
N LEU A 47 -18.77 -25.24 2.43
CA LEU A 47 -18.11 -26.50 2.12
C LEU A 47 -17.54 -26.39 0.72
N GLU A 48 -16.22 -26.26 0.62
CA GLU A 48 -15.52 -26.13 -0.66
C GLU A 48 -14.88 -27.46 -1.05
N GLU A 49 -14.91 -27.77 -2.35
CA GLU A 49 -13.97 -28.77 -2.88
C GLU A 49 -12.58 -28.14 -2.87
N ILE A 50 -11.56 -28.93 -2.52
CA ILE A 50 -10.20 -28.42 -2.34
C ILE A 50 -9.15 -29.36 -2.92
N ARG A 51 -7.94 -28.84 -3.07
CA ARG A 51 -6.71 -29.62 -3.13
C ARG A 51 -5.81 -29.25 -1.96
N LYS A 52 -5.37 -30.25 -1.20
CA LYS A 52 -4.26 -30.10 -0.26
C LYS A 52 -2.95 -30.26 -1.01
N THR A 53 -2.13 -29.22 -1.00
CA THR A 53 -0.78 -29.31 -1.56
C THR A 53 0.14 -30.08 -0.61
N SER A 54 1.25 -30.60 -1.12
CA SER A 54 2.23 -31.34 -0.32
C SER A 54 2.86 -30.52 0.82
N ASP A 55 2.75 -29.19 0.76
CA ASP A 55 3.22 -28.25 1.79
C ASP A 55 2.10 -27.71 2.69
N GLY A 56 0.91 -28.32 2.67
CA GLY A 56 -0.18 -28.06 3.61
C GLY A 56 -1.07 -26.87 3.25
N ARG A 57 -0.91 -26.26 2.07
CA ARG A 57 -1.77 -25.19 1.57
C ARG A 57 -3.03 -25.79 0.97
N ILE A 58 -4.11 -25.01 0.98
CA ILE A 58 -5.43 -25.40 0.50
C ILE A 58 -5.74 -24.56 -0.73
N LEU A 59 -5.85 -25.21 -1.88
CA LEU A 59 -6.36 -24.58 -3.10
C LEU A 59 -7.85 -24.88 -3.18
N ILE A 60 -8.67 -23.82 -3.21
CA ILE A 60 -10.10 -23.89 -3.43
C ILE A 60 -10.36 -24.21 -4.88
N LYS A 61 -11.26 -25.15 -5.07
CA LYS A 61 -11.59 -25.74 -6.35
C LYS A 61 -12.99 -25.25 -6.78
N LYS A 62 -13.08 -24.42 -7.83
CA LYS A 62 -14.34 -23.88 -8.38
C LYS A 62 -14.39 -24.00 -9.89
N ASP A 63 -15.57 -24.17 -10.43
CA ASP A 63 -15.85 -24.13 -11.86
C ASP A 63 -16.73 -22.94 -12.24
N PHE A 64 -16.53 -22.45 -13.46
CA PHE A 64 -17.36 -21.43 -14.07
C PHE A 64 -17.17 -21.44 -15.58
N VAL A 65 -18.05 -20.71 -16.28
CA VAL A 65 -17.97 -20.52 -17.73
C VAL A 65 -17.63 -19.07 -18.01
N LEU A 66 -16.51 -18.87 -18.71
CA LEU A 66 -16.20 -17.58 -19.31
C LEU A 66 -16.97 -17.42 -20.62
N LEU A 67 -17.65 -16.29 -20.77
CA LEU A 67 -18.28 -15.86 -22.01
C LEU A 67 -17.58 -14.63 -22.56
N VAL A 68 -17.50 -14.57 -23.88
CA VAL A 68 -17.04 -13.40 -24.63
C VAL A 68 -18.11 -13.06 -25.65
N ASN A 69 -18.66 -11.85 -25.58
CA ASN A 69 -19.82 -11.44 -26.39
C ASN A 69 -21.00 -12.43 -26.29
N GLY A 70 -21.23 -12.99 -25.10
CA GLY A 70 -22.29 -13.97 -24.83
C GLY A 70 -22.01 -15.39 -25.30
N SER A 71 -20.82 -15.69 -25.84
CA SER A 71 -20.44 -17.05 -26.30
C SER A 71 -19.34 -17.66 -25.44
N ASN A 72 -19.45 -18.96 -25.14
CA ASN A 72 -18.40 -19.76 -24.48
C ASN A 72 -17.46 -20.46 -25.48
N ALA A 73 -17.67 -20.30 -26.79
CA ALA A 73 -16.87 -20.95 -27.82
C ALA A 73 -15.52 -20.24 -28.02
N ASN A 74 -14.44 -21.00 -28.11
CA ASN A 74 -13.07 -20.50 -28.33
C ASN A 74 -12.62 -19.42 -27.34
N VAL A 75 -13.14 -19.47 -26.11
CA VAL A 75 -12.81 -18.48 -25.07
C VAL A 75 -11.45 -18.80 -24.45
N PRO A 76 -10.46 -17.89 -24.53
CA PRO A 76 -9.20 -18.09 -23.83
C PRO A 76 -9.42 -18.01 -22.32
N VAL A 77 -8.77 -18.88 -21.56
CA VAL A 77 -8.76 -18.80 -20.09
C VAL A 77 -7.52 -18.02 -19.65
N PRO A 78 -7.68 -16.91 -18.90
CA PRO A 78 -6.54 -16.14 -18.39
C PRO A 78 -5.83 -16.88 -17.25
N CYS A 79 -4.54 -16.59 -17.07
CA CYS A 79 -3.73 -17.23 -16.04
C CYS A 79 -4.16 -16.72 -14.66
N PRO A 80 -4.55 -17.58 -13.72
CA PRO A 80 -5.05 -17.14 -12.43
C PRO A 80 -3.97 -16.70 -11.43
N ILE A 81 -2.70 -17.02 -11.67
CA ILE A 81 -1.56 -16.62 -10.83
C ILE A 81 -0.25 -16.70 -11.64
N SER A 82 0.69 -15.76 -11.44
CA SER A 82 1.98 -15.81 -12.14
C SER A 82 2.84 -16.97 -11.65
N GLY A 83 3.53 -17.68 -12.55
CA GLY A 83 4.41 -18.77 -12.19
C GLY A 83 4.87 -19.61 -13.39
N TYR A 84 5.45 -20.78 -13.11
CA TYR A 84 5.99 -21.68 -14.13
C TYR A 84 5.02 -22.79 -14.48
N VAL A 85 4.83 -23.03 -15.77
CA VAL A 85 3.82 -23.95 -16.32
C VAL A 85 4.31 -25.39 -16.35
N LYS A 86 3.38 -26.31 -16.07
CA LYS A 86 3.44 -27.70 -16.51
C LYS A 86 2.08 -28.15 -17.05
N THR A 87 2.07 -28.67 -18.26
CA THR A 87 0.88 -29.11 -18.99
C THR A 87 0.68 -30.62 -18.87
N LYS A 88 -0.58 -31.08 -18.89
CA LYS A 88 -0.93 -32.50 -18.99
C LYS A 88 -2.17 -32.67 -19.87
N ALA A 89 -2.11 -33.60 -20.83
CA ALA A 89 -3.25 -33.88 -21.71
C ALA A 89 -4.50 -34.32 -20.92
N ALA A 90 -4.31 -35.14 -19.87
CA ALA A 90 -5.39 -35.52 -18.97
C ALA A 90 -6.07 -34.27 -18.37
N TYR A 91 -7.40 -34.20 -18.54
CA TYR A 91 -8.24 -33.06 -18.19
C TYR A 91 -7.87 -31.72 -18.84
N GLY A 92 -6.96 -31.69 -19.82
CA GLY A 92 -6.49 -30.42 -20.37
C GLY A 92 -5.87 -29.53 -19.29
N THR A 93 -4.98 -30.08 -18.47
CA THR A 93 -4.51 -29.43 -17.25
C THR A 93 -3.31 -28.52 -17.50
N VAL A 94 -3.35 -27.31 -16.97
CA VAL A 94 -2.21 -26.39 -16.84
C VAL A 94 -1.96 -26.15 -15.34
N SER A 95 -0.81 -26.63 -14.85
CA SER A 95 -0.38 -26.48 -13.46
C SER A 95 0.63 -25.35 -13.35
N ILE A 96 0.53 -24.53 -12.32
CA ILE A 96 1.38 -23.34 -12.12
C ILE A 96 2.17 -23.51 -10.84
N TYR A 97 3.48 -23.35 -10.94
CA TYR A 97 4.43 -23.53 -9.85
C TYR A 97 5.16 -22.22 -9.50
N ASP A 98 5.53 -22.03 -8.24
CA ASP A 98 6.30 -20.85 -7.80
C ASP A 98 7.68 -20.74 -8.49
N THR A 99 8.27 -21.89 -8.80
CA THR A 99 9.56 -22.10 -9.45
C THR A 99 9.48 -23.35 -10.34
N PRO A 100 10.37 -23.56 -11.33
CA PRO A 100 10.38 -24.79 -12.14
C PRO A 100 10.55 -26.03 -11.26
N GLY A 101 9.51 -26.87 -11.18
CA GLY A 101 9.49 -28.06 -10.32
C GLY A 101 9.29 -27.78 -8.82
N GLY A 102 8.94 -26.54 -8.46
CA GLY A 102 8.68 -26.11 -7.10
C GLY A 102 7.29 -26.47 -6.60
N LYS A 103 6.68 -25.57 -5.82
CA LYS A 103 5.40 -25.80 -5.17
C LYS A 103 4.25 -25.42 -6.09
N LEU A 104 3.21 -26.25 -6.13
CA LEU A 104 1.98 -25.94 -6.88
C LEU A 104 1.30 -24.74 -6.21
N ILE A 105 1.12 -23.65 -6.95
CA ILE A 105 0.48 -22.41 -6.45
C ILE A 105 -0.86 -22.12 -7.11
N GLY A 106 -1.17 -22.79 -8.22
CA GLY A 106 -2.48 -22.77 -8.85
C GLY A 106 -2.58 -23.78 -9.99
N GLN A 107 -3.80 -24.10 -10.41
CA GLN A 107 -4.04 -25.02 -11.53
C GLN A 107 -5.33 -24.66 -12.26
N VAL A 108 -5.36 -24.92 -13.57
CA VAL A 108 -6.55 -24.80 -14.41
C VAL A 108 -6.77 -26.10 -15.19
N LEU A 109 -8.00 -26.58 -15.22
CA LEU A 109 -8.42 -27.81 -15.91
C LEU A 109 -9.55 -27.49 -16.92
N HIS A 110 -9.86 -28.50 -17.72
CA HIS A 110 -10.79 -28.50 -18.85
C HIS A 110 -10.39 -27.56 -19.99
N LEU A 111 -9.09 -27.37 -20.23
CA LEU A 111 -8.61 -26.64 -21.41
C LEU A 111 -8.49 -27.56 -22.62
N SER A 112 -8.50 -27.00 -23.83
CA SER A 112 -8.09 -27.72 -25.04
C SER A 112 -6.65 -28.22 -24.89
N THR A 113 -6.38 -29.46 -25.33
CA THR A 113 -5.02 -30.05 -25.30
C THR A 113 -4.03 -29.36 -26.24
N ASN A 114 -4.52 -28.51 -27.15
CA ASN A 114 -3.71 -27.53 -27.87
C ASN A 114 -3.45 -26.31 -26.97
N PHE A 115 -2.61 -26.50 -25.95
CA PHE A 115 -2.26 -25.44 -24.98
C PHE A 115 -1.59 -24.24 -25.66
N LYS A 116 -1.79 -23.04 -25.10
CA LYS A 116 -1.11 -21.82 -25.56
C LYS A 116 0.28 -21.64 -24.95
N VAL A 117 0.67 -22.52 -24.03
CA VAL A 117 1.88 -22.48 -23.21
C VAL A 117 2.56 -23.84 -23.21
N LYS A 118 3.85 -23.88 -22.89
CA LYS A 118 4.68 -25.10 -22.84
C LYS A 118 5.23 -25.35 -21.44
N ASP A 119 5.61 -26.60 -21.17
CA ASP A 119 6.26 -26.97 -19.91
C ASP A 119 7.54 -26.15 -19.69
N GLY A 120 7.64 -25.51 -18.52
CA GLY A 120 8.74 -24.65 -18.13
C GLY A 120 8.57 -23.17 -18.49
N ASP A 121 7.55 -22.80 -19.26
CA ASP A 121 7.25 -21.40 -19.55
C ASP A 121 6.88 -20.66 -18.26
N TYR A 122 7.38 -19.43 -18.10
CA TYR A 122 6.85 -18.50 -17.11
C TYR A 122 5.64 -17.79 -17.69
N VAL A 123 4.53 -17.79 -16.96
CA VAL A 123 3.30 -17.11 -17.33
C VAL A 123 2.97 -16.03 -16.31
N GLU A 124 2.49 -14.89 -16.80
CA GLU A 124 2.03 -13.80 -15.95
C GLU A 124 0.54 -13.93 -15.64
N TYR A 125 0.12 -13.44 -14.47
CA TYR A 125 -1.29 -13.30 -14.11
C TYR A 125 -2.07 -12.55 -15.20
N GLY A 126 -3.20 -13.11 -15.62
CA GLY A 126 -4.03 -12.61 -16.73
C GLY A 126 -3.62 -13.11 -18.13
N GLN A 127 -2.43 -13.70 -18.31
CA GLN A 127 -1.98 -14.23 -19.61
C GLN A 127 -2.84 -15.41 -20.10
N PRO A 128 -3.31 -15.47 -21.35
CA PRO A 128 -4.03 -16.63 -21.87
C PRO A 128 -3.18 -17.92 -21.83
N ILE A 129 -3.65 -18.94 -21.11
CA ILE A 129 -2.92 -20.22 -20.95
C ILE A 129 -3.50 -21.36 -21.79
N GLY A 130 -4.75 -21.26 -22.22
CA GLY A 130 -5.41 -22.24 -23.08
C GLY A 130 -6.80 -21.80 -23.48
N ILE A 131 -7.48 -22.61 -24.29
CA ILE A 131 -8.87 -22.38 -24.67
C ILE A 131 -9.77 -23.20 -23.76
N GLN A 132 -10.80 -22.56 -23.19
CA GLN A 132 -11.83 -23.21 -22.38
C GLN A 132 -12.51 -24.32 -23.20
N SER A 133 -12.65 -25.51 -22.62
CA SER A 133 -13.12 -26.72 -23.29
C SER A 133 -13.87 -27.60 -22.28
N GLY A 134 -14.12 -28.85 -22.64
CA GLY A 134 -14.65 -29.89 -21.76
C GLY A 134 -13.74 -31.13 -21.72
N THR A 135 -12.43 -30.94 -21.79
CA THR A 135 -11.45 -32.03 -21.92
C THR A 135 -11.46 -32.93 -20.67
N GLY A 136 -11.64 -34.23 -20.85
CA GLY A 136 -11.68 -35.22 -19.77
C GLY A 136 -10.37 -35.97 -19.54
N ALA A 137 -10.41 -37.02 -18.71
CA ALA A 137 -9.23 -37.76 -18.27
C ALA A 137 -8.37 -38.34 -19.42
N ALA A 138 -9.00 -38.71 -20.54
CA ALA A 138 -8.32 -39.25 -21.73
C ALA A 138 -7.68 -38.16 -22.62
N GLY A 139 -7.81 -36.87 -22.29
CA GLY A 139 -7.34 -35.77 -23.12
C GLY A 139 -8.20 -35.48 -24.34
N THR A 140 -9.40 -36.04 -24.40
CA THR A 140 -10.44 -35.76 -25.40
C THR A 140 -11.60 -34.97 -24.78
N VAL A 141 -12.40 -34.30 -25.60
CA VAL A 141 -13.57 -33.55 -25.11
C VAL A 141 -14.63 -34.53 -24.63
N THR A 142 -15.01 -34.44 -23.36
CA THR A 142 -15.95 -35.37 -22.68
C THR A 142 -17.06 -34.63 -21.93
N TYR A 143 -16.78 -33.42 -21.45
CA TYR A 143 -17.68 -32.62 -20.62
C TYR A 143 -18.22 -31.39 -21.38
N ALA A 144 -19.18 -30.69 -20.78
CA ALA A 144 -19.60 -29.37 -21.26
C ALA A 144 -18.44 -28.35 -21.17
N ILE A 145 -18.51 -27.27 -21.94
CA ILE A 145 -17.46 -26.24 -21.96
C ILE A 145 -17.51 -25.43 -20.65
N HIS A 146 -16.47 -25.57 -19.82
CA HIS A 146 -16.26 -24.80 -18.59
C HIS A 146 -14.77 -24.74 -18.25
N ALA A 147 -14.40 -23.83 -17.36
CA ALA A 147 -13.08 -23.78 -16.78
C ALA A 147 -13.15 -24.23 -15.32
N HIS A 148 -12.17 -25.01 -14.92
CA HIS A 148 -12.02 -25.43 -13.54
C HIS A 148 -10.74 -24.82 -13.00
N VAL A 149 -10.81 -24.08 -11.90
CA VAL A 149 -9.69 -23.31 -11.35
C VAL A 149 -9.45 -23.68 -9.90
N GLU A 150 -8.17 -23.89 -9.56
CA GLU A 150 -7.69 -24.23 -8.22
C GLU A 150 -6.71 -23.16 -7.71
N LEU A 151 -7.09 -22.41 -6.66
CA LEU A 151 -6.28 -21.32 -6.08
C LEU A 151 -6.47 -21.18 -4.58
N GLU A 152 -5.49 -20.60 -3.89
CA GLU A 152 -5.73 -20.05 -2.55
C GLU A 152 -6.78 -18.93 -2.61
N LYS A 153 -7.61 -18.81 -1.57
CA LYS A 153 -8.82 -17.97 -1.62
C LYS A 153 -8.56 -16.54 -2.05
N ASP A 154 -7.58 -15.85 -1.44
CA ASP A 154 -7.34 -14.43 -1.68
C ASP A 154 -6.96 -14.18 -3.16
N GLN A 155 -6.18 -15.10 -3.73
CA GLN A 155 -5.86 -15.07 -5.16
C GLN A 155 -7.09 -15.34 -6.02
N PHE A 156 -7.98 -16.25 -5.60
CA PHE A 156 -9.24 -16.55 -6.30
C PHE A 156 -10.19 -15.34 -6.29
N ILE A 157 -10.35 -14.69 -5.13
CA ILE A 157 -11.15 -13.46 -4.99
C ILE A 157 -10.66 -12.40 -5.97
N ARG A 158 -9.35 -12.15 -5.99
CA ARG A 158 -8.73 -11.20 -6.91
C ARG A 158 -8.97 -11.59 -8.37
N TYR A 159 -8.80 -12.87 -8.70
CA TYR A 159 -8.98 -13.39 -10.05
C TYR A 159 -10.40 -13.18 -10.60
N ILE A 160 -11.42 -13.46 -9.80
CA ILE A 160 -12.82 -13.23 -10.20
C ILE A 160 -13.13 -11.72 -10.29
N ALA A 161 -12.66 -10.92 -9.34
CA ALA A 161 -12.87 -9.47 -9.35
C ALA A 161 -12.22 -8.79 -10.57
N ASP A 162 -11.01 -9.20 -10.94
CA ASP A 162 -10.27 -8.63 -12.07
C ASP A 162 -10.88 -9.03 -13.43
N ILE A 163 -11.46 -10.23 -13.54
CA ILE A 163 -12.24 -10.63 -14.73
C ILE A 163 -13.56 -9.85 -14.78
N ALA A 164 -14.33 -9.80 -13.69
CA ALA A 164 -15.64 -9.16 -13.64
C ALA A 164 -15.57 -7.64 -13.84
N SER A 165 -14.52 -6.98 -13.32
CA SER A 165 -14.26 -5.55 -13.55
C SER A 165 -13.78 -5.23 -14.97
N GLY A 166 -13.35 -6.25 -15.73
CA GLY A 166 -12.75 -6.09 -17.05
C GLY A 166 -11.29 -5.60 -17.00
N ALA A 167 -10.60 -5.76 -15.86
CA ALA A 167 -9.15 -5.58 -15.77
C ALA A 167 -8.38 -6.67 -16.53
N ILE A 168 -8.94 -7.87 -16.60
CA ILE A 168 -8.50 -8.96 -17.48
C ILE A 168 -9.46 -9.02 -18.67
N ILE A 169 -8.94 -9.04 -19.92
CA ILE A 169 -9.77 -9.04 -21.14
C ILE A 169 -9.47 -10.23 -22.07
N PRO A 170 -10.43 -10.65 -22.91
CA PRO A 170 -10.30 -11.85 -23.73
C PRO A 170 -9.30 -11.71 -24.88
N GLY A 171 -8.41 -12.69 -24.98
CA GLY A 171 -7.47 -12.83 -26.11
C GLY A 171 -6.17 -12.03 -25.97
N GLU A 172 -6.10 -11.16 -24.97
CA GLU A 172 -4.89 -10.46 -24.56
C GLU A 172 -4.49 -11.00 -23.18
N GLY A 173 -3.26 -10.72 -22.70
CA GLY A 173 -2.96 -10.85 -21.27
C GLY A 173 -3.91 -9.99 -20.44
N MET A 174 -3.50 -9.57 -19.24
CA MET A 174 -3.98 -8.25 -18.85
C MET A 174 -3.83 -7.32 -20.07
N THR A 175 -4.83 -6.49 -20.38
CA THR A 175 -4.44 -5.19 -20.92
C THR A 175 -3.43 -4.73 -19.91
N GLU A 176 -2.15 -4.69 -20.27
CA GLU A 176 -1.24 -3.86 -19.52
C GLU A 176 -1.94 -2.49 -19.53
N ASN A 177 -2.66 -2.18 -18.45
CA ASN A 177 -2.38 -0.92 -17.81
C ASN A 177 -0.88 -0.99 -17.61
N ALA A 178 -0.14 -0.52 -18.60
CA ALA A 178 1.24 -0.19 -18.38
C ALA A 178 1.20 0.73 -17.16
N ASN A 179 1.73 0.25 -16.04
CA ASN A 179 2.35 1.05 -14.98
C ASN A 179 1.51 1.61 -13.81
N ASP A 180 0.51 0.92 -13.27
CA ASP A 180 0.00 1.32 -11.94
C ASP A 180 0.68 0.52 -10.82
N GLY A 181 1.99 0.76 -10.67
CA GLY A 181 2.56 0.77 -9.31
C GLY A 181 1.90 1.91 -8.51
N PRO A 182 2.07 1.97 -7.18
CA PRO A 182 1.55 3.10 -6.42
C PRO A 182 2.06 4.41 -7.04
N PRO A 183 1.23 5.48 -7.11
CA PRO A 183 1.56 6.72 -7.82
C PRO A 183 2.82 7.40 -7.26
N TYR A 184 3.21 7.04 -6.04
CA TYR A 184 4.45 7.39 -5.39
C TYR A 184 5.10 6.12 -4.84
N GLN A 185 6.41 5.97 -5.02
CA GLN A 185 7.18 4.87 -4.45
C GLN A 185 8.61 5.30 -4.12
N PHE A 186 9.25 4.58 -3.19
CA PHE A 186 10.67 4.80 -2.92
C PHE A 186 11.53 4.44 -4.14
N PRO A 187 12.66 5.11 -4.35
CA PRO A 187 13.50 4.94 -5.54
C PRO A 187 14.26 3.61 -5.55
N VAL A 188 14.19 2.82 -4.48
CA VAL A 188 14.85 1.51 -4.34
C VAL A 188 13.84 0.45 -3.94
N ARG A 189 14.09 -0.79 -4.36
CA ARG A 189 13.30 -1.99 -4.02
C ARG A 189 14.12 -2.96 -3.20
N LYS A 190 13.48 -3.93 -2.54
CA LYS A 190 14.20 -5.06 -1.91
C LYS A 190 14.85 -5.93 -2.99
N ALA A 191 15.76 -6.82 -2.59
CA ALA A 191 16.49 -7.69 -3.52
C ALA A 191 15.55 -8.56 -4.38
N ASP A 192 14.43 -9.01 -3.81
CA ASP A 192 13.37 -9.78 -4.48
C ASP A 192 12.48 -8.94 -5.41
N GLY A 193 12.70 -7.62 -5.50
CA GLY A 193 11.91 -6.71 -6.31
C GLY A 193 10.62 -6.21 -5.67
N SER A 194 10.37 -6.52 -4.39
CA SER A 194 9.24 -5.98 -3.62
C SER A 194 9.52 -4.58 -3.05
N HIS A 195 8.47 -3.87 -2.64
CA HIS A 195 8.57 -2.51 -2.08
C HIS A 195 9.07 -2.52 -0.63
N PHE A 196 9.82 -1.48 -0.25
CA PHE A 196 10.11 -1.19 1.15
C PHE A 196 8.92 -0.53 1.85
N GLN A 197 8.69 -0.88 3.11
CA GLN A 197 7.98 -0.01 4.05
C GLN A 197 8.94 1.06 4.59
N THR A 198 8.40 2.19 5.04
CA THR A 198 9.17 3.37 5.47
C THR A 198 10.19 3.06 6.56
N GLU A 199 9.77 2.35 7.61
CA GLU A 199 10.67 1.96 8.70
C GLU A 199 11.75 0.97 8.25
N GLU A 200 11.43 0.07 7.31
CA GLU A 200 12.41 -0.87 6.74
C GLU A 200 13.48 -0.13 5.91
N LEU A 201 13.07 0.90 5.16
CA LEU A 201 13.99 1.70 4.36
C LEU A 201 14.91 2.55 5.24
N PHE A 202 14.36 3.21 6.26
CA PHE A 202 15.20 3.92 7.24
C PHE A 202 16.17 2.98 7.94
N LYS A 203 15.73 1.76 8.28
CA LYS A 203 16.60 0.74 8.87
C LYS A 203 17.74 0.35 7.93
N ALA A 204 17.50 0.27 6.62
CA ALA A 204 18.53 -0.01 5.65
C ALA A 204 19.54 1.15 5.51
N LEU A 205 19.07 2.39 5.60
CA LEU A 205 19.89 3.60 5.56
C LEU A 205 20.83 3.74 6.78
N GLU A 206 20.57 3.07 7.90
CA GLU A 206 21.50 3.02 9.05
C GLU A 206 22.88 2.41 8.72
N LYS A 207 23.02 1.77 7.55
CA LYS A 207 24.30 1.21 7.06
C LYS A 207 25.15 2.23 6.29
N GLU A 208 24.57 3.37 5.92
CA GLU A 208 25.31 4.47 5.32
C GLU A 208 26.14 5.18 6.38
N THR A 209 27.35 5.61 6.01
CA THR A 209 28.27 6.33 6.92
C THR A 209 28.46 7.79 6.53
N SER A 210 27.79 8.23 5.45
CA SER A 210 27.89 9.57 4.87
C SER A 210 26.73 9.80 3.90
N GLY A 211 26.56 11.04 3.44
CA GLY A 211 25.51 11.39 2.48
C GLY A 211 24.13 11.44 3.12
N HIS A 212 24.07 12.04 4.31
CA HIS A 212 22.84 12.26 5.05
C HIS A 212 22.27 13.64 4.71
N TYR A 213 20.95 13.72 4.61
CA TYR A 213 20.22 14.96 4.33
C TYR A 213 20.56 16.08 5.32
N LEU A 214 20.62 17.32 4.83
CA LEU A 214 20.92 18.56 5.55
C LEU A 214 22.41 18.81 5.83
N LEU A 215 23.14 17.82 6.35
CA LEU A 215 24.53 17.98 6.77
C LEU A 215 25.40 16.80 6.30
N GLY A 216 26.38 17.11 5.46
CA GLY A 216 27.44 16.21 5.02
C GLY A 216 28.64 16.21 5.96
N ASN A 217 29.73 15.56 5.52
CA ASN A 217 30.98 15.53 6.27
C ASN A 217 31.52 16.96 6.48
N HIS A 218 32.13 17.19 7.65
CA HIS A 218 32.67 18.50 8.05
C HIS A 218 31.64 19.64 8.07
N GLY A 219 30.34 19.34 8.18
CA GLY A 219 29.29 20.36 8.29
C GLY A 219 28.99 21.09 6.99
N PHE A 220 29.33 20.51 5.83
CA PHE A 220 28.89 21.02 4.53
C PHE A 220 27.41 20.73 4.29
N TRP A 221 26.77 21.56 3.48
CA TRP A 221 25.43 21.29 2.96
C TRP A 221 25.36 19.94 2.22
N HIS A 222 24.25 19.22 2.39
CA HIS A 222 23.92 18.05 1.57
C HIS A 222 22.40 18.01 1.33
N GLY A 223 21.98 18.14 0.07
CA GLY A 223 20.55 18.33 -0.27
C GLY A 223 19.73 17.04 -0.33
N GLY A 224 20.40 15.89 -0.38
CA GLY A 224 19.78 14.60 -0.66
C GLY A 224 20.15 13.51 0.33
N ILE A 225 20.06 12.26 -0.11
CA ILE A 225 20.55 11.08 0.60
C ILE A 225 21.30 10.17 -0.35
N HIS A 226 22.24 9.39 0.17
CA HIS A 226 22.92 8.36 -0.61
C HIS A 226 22.26 6.98 -0.40
N PHE A 227 22.13 6.23 -1.50
CA PHE A 227 22.00 4.77 -1.43
C PHE A 227 23.26 4.16 -2.01
N SER A 228 24.01 3.41 -1.20
CA SER A 228 25.23 2.73 -1.64
C SER A 228 25.08 1.22 -1.65
N GLU A 229 26.09 0.51 -2.15
CA GLU A 229 26.17 -0.95 -2.05
C GLU A 229 26.19 -1.48 -0.61
N ARG A 230 26.33 -0.61 0.41
CA ARG A 230 26.20 -0.99 1.83
C ARG A 230 24.75 -1.17 2.25
N SER A 231 23.87 -0.24 1.88
CA SER A 231 22.43 -0.34 2.17
C SER A 231 21.69 -1.16 1.11
N MET A 232 22.07 -1.02 -0.16
CA MET A 232 21.40 -1.58 -1.34
C MET A 232 22.36 -2.31 -2.29
N PRO A 233 23.05 -3.39 -1.86
CA PRO A 233 24.01 -4.12 -2.71
C PRO A 233 23.41 -4.64 -4.01
N HIS A 234 22.14 -5.05 -3.98
CA HIS A 234 21.40 -5.53 -5.15
C HIS A 234 21.12 -4.40 -6.16
N CYS A 235 21.17 -3.13 -5.77
CA CYS A 235 21.00 -2.01 -6.70
C CYS A 235 22.20 -1.75 -7.61
N ARG A 236 23.32 -2.44 -7.39
CA ARG A 236 24.49 -2.35 -8.26
C ARG A 236 24.24 -3.00 -9.62
N LEU A 237 23.60 -4.18 -9.65
CA LEU A 237 23.44 -4.96 -10.88
C LEU A 237 22.13 -5.78 -10.99
N GLN A 238 21.30 -5.86 -9.93
CA GLN A 238 20.09 -6.68 -9.92
C GLN A 238 18.82 -5.83 -10.04
N GLN A 239 18.67 -4.82 -9.20
CA GLN A 239 17.51 -3.93 -9.19
C GLN A 239 17.92 -2.52 -9.61
N ALA A 240 17.25 -1.97 -10.61
CA ALA A 240 17.46 -0.56 -10.93
C ALA A 240 16.98 0.34 -9.78
N VAL A 241 17.64 1.48 -9.61
CA VAL A 241 17.07 2.67 -8.99
C VAL A 241 15.91 3.13 -9.88
N ARG A 242 14.81 3.60 -9.30
CA ARG A 242 13.54 3.83 -9.98
C ARG A 242 12.99 5.24 -9.76
N CYS A 243 12.17 5.68 -10.71
CA CYS A 243 11.48 6.95 -10.64
C CYS A 243 10.50 6.95 -9.47
N ILE A 244 10.50 8.00 -8.64
CA ILE A 244 9.68 8.04 -7.42
C ILE A 244 8.20 8.32 -7.68
N ALA A 245 7.88 8.97 -8.79
CA ALA A 245 6.51 9.32 -9.18
C ALA A 245 6.40 9.50 -10.70
N ASP A 246 5.18 9.56 -11.21
CA ASP A 246 4.94 9.99 -12.59
C ASP A 246 5.51 11.39 -12.82
N GLY A 247 6.05 11.62 -14.01
CA GLY A 247 6.65 12.90 -14.35
C GLY A 247 7.24 12.93 -15.76
N GLU A 248 8.16 13.87 -15.94
CA GLU A 248 8.90 14.07 -17.19
C GLU A 248 10.38 14.18 -16.85
N VAL A 249 11.22 13.39 -17.52
CA VAL A 249 12.65 13.64 -17.54
C VAL A 249 12.88 14.93 -18.31
N VAL A 250 13.45 15.92 -17.63
CA VAL A 250 13.65 17.27 -18.16
C VAL A 250 15.10 17.56 -18.50
N ALA A 251 16.03 16.90 -17.83
CA ALA A 251 17.45 16.92 -18.15
C ALA A 251 18.12 15.63 -17.70
N TYR A 252 19.16 15.22 -18.41
CA TYR A 252 20.04 14.15 -17.96
C TYR A 252 21.46 14.36 -18.50
N ARG A 253 22.46 13.81 -17.84
CA ARG A 253 23.82 13.62 -18.38
C ARG A 253 24.10 12.13 -18.37
N LEU A 254 24.52 11.57 -19.51
CA LEU A 254 24.92 10.17 -19.60
C LEU A 254 26.40 10.11 -19.94
N ASN A 255 27.22 9.61 -19.02
CA ASN A 255 28.61 9.36 -19.35
C ASN A 255 28.73 8.15 -20.27
N LYS A 256 29.65 8.25 -21.25
CA LYS A 256 29.97 7.08 -22.07
C LYS A 256 30.64 6.01 -21.21
N ASP A 257 31.68 6.39 -20.50
CA ASP A 257 32.36 5.58 -19.47
C ASP A 257 32.68 6.45 -18.25
N TYR A 258 33.20 5.87 -17.18
CA TYR A 258 33.57 6.63 -15.97
C TYR A 258 34.59 7.74 -16.28
N LEU A 259 34.38 8.91 -15.70
CA LEU A 259 35.41 9.95 -15.67
C LEU A 259 36.55 9.47 -14.78
N SER A 260 37.77 9.90 -15.11
CA SER A 260 38.95 9.64 -14.30
C SER A 260 39.61 10.94 -13.89
N SER A 261 39.93 11.09 -12.61
CA SER A 261 40.81 12.14 -12.09
C SER A 261 42.09 11.50 -11.56
N MET A 262 43.20 12.24 -11.67
CA MET A 262 44.45 11.82 -11.05
C MET A 262 44.65 12.48 -9.69
N PHE A 263 44.72 11.64 -8.64
CA PHE A 263 45.16 12.07 -7.32
C PHE A 263 46.64 11.74 -7.14
N THR A 264 47.46 12.78 -6.94
CA THR A 264 48.88 12.65 -6.64
C THR A 264 49.04 12.75 -5.12
N GLY A 265 49.01 11.62 -4.43
CA GLY A 265 49.30 11.59 -3.00
C GLY A 265 50.80 11.76 -2.72
N ASP A 266 51.14 11.95 -1.44
CA ASP A 266 52.53 12.22 -1.00
C ASP A 266 53.55 11.13 -1.44
N SER A 267 53.07 9.92 -1.70
CA SER A 267 53.92 8.76 -2.04
C SER A 267 53.40 7.91 -3.21
N LEU A 268 52.13 8.02 -3.58
CA LEU A 268 51.49 7.20 -4.60
C LEU A 268 50.53 8.05 -5.43
N CYS A 269 50.60 7.90 -6.76
CA CYS A 269 49.59 8.40 -7.67
C CYS A 269 48.46 7.38 -7.83
N SER A 270 47.20 7.80 -7.73
CA SER A 270 46.03 6.93 -7.84
C SER A 270 45.04 7.52 -8.82
N GLN A 271 44.70 6.75 -9.85
CA GLN A 271 43.63 7.09 -10.79
C GLN A 271 42.30 6.74 -10.14
N LEU A 272 41.43 7.74 -10.01
CA LEU A 272 40.13 7.62 -9.34
C LEU A 272 39.03 7.75 -10.38
N GLN A 273 38.08 6.82 -10.35
CA GLN A 273 36.94 6.78 -11.25
C GLN A 273 35.67 7.28 -10.57
N TYR A 274 34.87 8.08 -11.27
CA TYR A 274 33.58 8.52 -10.77
C TYR A 274 32.60 8.79 -11.91
N SER A 275 31.31 8.74 -11.59
CA SER A 275 30.24 9.11 -12.53
C SER A 275 29.68 10.50 -12.24
N THR A 276 29.54 11.28 -13.31
CA THR A 276 28.79 12.54 -13.35
C THR A 276 27.42 12.35 -14.00
N SER A 277 27.05 11.10 -14.31
CA SER A 277 25.78 10.79 -14.95
C SER A 277 24.64 11.09 -13.99
N PHE A 278 23.60 11.72 -14.50
CA PHE A 278 22.42 12.06 -13.72
C PHE A 278 21.15 12.03 -14.53
N CYS A 279 20.03 11.91 -13.83
CA CYS A 279 18.69 12.08 -14.37
C CYS A 279 17.91 13.05 -13.47
N LEU A 280 17.29 14.07 -14.08
CA LEU A 280 16.43 15.05 -13.43
C LEU A 280 15.00 14.87 -13.93
N VAL A 281 14.08 14.60 -13.00
CA VAL A 281 12.66 14.39 -13.29
C VAL A 281 11.85 15.51 -12.66
N ARG A 282 10.96 16.13 -13.43
CA ARG A 282 9.93 17.04 -12.94
C ARG A 282 8.65 16.27 -12.67
N HIS A 283 8.04 16.50 -11.51
CA HIS A 283 6.79 15.90 -11.07
C HIS A 283 5.73 16.97 -10.81
N GLN A 284 4.48 16.59 -11.00
CA GLN A 284 3.32 17.37 -10.58
C GLN A 284 2.49 16.52 -9.62
N TYR A 285 2.50 16.89 -8.34
CA TYR A 285 1.56 16.37 -7.35
C TYR A 285 0.24 17.12 -7.46
N GLU A 286 -0.85 16.39 -7.56
CA GLU A 286 -2.20 16.87 -7.34
C GLU A 286 -2.93 15.87 -6.45
N SER A 287 -3.52 16.36 -5.35
CA SER A 287 -4.33 15.51 -4.47
C SER A 287 -5.64 15.09 -5.12
N ALA A 288 -6.37 14.15 -4.50
CA ALA A 288 -7.77 13.95 -4.82
C ALA A 288 -8.55 15.26 -4.63
N LYS A 289 -9.61 15.44 -5.43
CA LYS A 289 -10.52 16.58 -5.29
C LYS A 289 -11.24 16.50 -3.95
N ARG A 290 -11.31 17.63 -3.25
CA ARG A 290 -12.10 17.76 -2.04
C ARG A 290 -13.54 17.31 -2.33
N PRO A 291 -14.10 16.38 -1.53
CA PRO A 291 -15.50 15.99 -1.68
C PRO A 291 -16.41 17.20 -1.41
N PRO A 292 -17.54 17.31 -2.12
CA PRO A 292 -18.51 18.36 -1.86
C PRO A 292 -18.99 18.27 -0.41
N GLU A 293 -19.03 19.40 0.31
CA GLU A 293 -19.59 19.41 1.66
C GLU A 293 -21.07 19.02 1.59
N PRO A 294 -21.55 18.14 2.49
CA PRO A 294 -22.96 17.80 2.54
C PRO A 294 -23.76 19.08 2.82
N GLU A 295 -24.71 19.41 1.95
CA GLU A 295 -25.64 20.52 2.21
C GLU A 295 -26.33 20.25 3.55
N GLU A 296 -26.14 21.15 4.52
CA GLU A 296 -26.94 21.13 5.74
C GLU A 296 -28.41 21.23 5.33
N LYS A 297 -29.16 20.14 5.52
CA LYS A 297 -30.62 20.19 5.31
C LYS A 297 -31.16 21.29 6.22
N PRO A 298 -31.79 22.34 5.67
CA PRO A 298 -32.33 23.40 6.49
C PRO A 298 -33.30 22.78 7.50
N LYS A 299 -33.06 23.02 8.79
CA LYS A 299 -33.98 22.57 9.85
C LYS A 299 -35.33 23.21 9.56
N ILE A 300 -36.33 22.39 9.26
CA ILE A 300 -37.70 22.86 9.02
C ILE A 300 -38.20 23.48 10.33
N VAL A 301 -38.42 24.80 10.31
CA VAL A 301 -39.13 25.50 11.39
C VAL A 301 -40.61 25.18 11.23
N TRP A 302 -41.13 24.36 12.15
CA TRP A 302 -42.52 23.92 12.15
C TRP A 302 -43.48 24.93 12.77
N THR A 303 -43.00 25.80 13.67
CA THR A 303 -43.80 26.86 14.28
C THR A 303 -44.41 27.79 13.23
N GLY A 304 -45.70 28.09 13.35
CA GLY A 304 -46.46 28.93 12.44
C GLY A 304 -47.03 28.20 11.22
N ARG A 305 -46.60 26.96 10.95
CA ARG A 305 -47.08 26.18 9.81
C ARG A 305 -48.51 25.70 9.99
N THR A 306 -49.28 25.72 8.90
CA THR A 306 -50.64 25.17 8.84
C THR A 306 -50.57 23.74 8.33
N LEU A 307 -51.25 22.82 9.01
CA LEU A 307 -51.30 21.41 8.69
C LEU A 307 -52.72 20.98 8.37
N LYS A 308 -52.87 20.02 7.46
CA LYS A 308 -54.12 19.28 7.26
C LYS A 308 -53.91 17.80 7.60
N MET A 309 -54.67 17.29 8.56
CA MET A 309 -54.63 15.88 8.95
C MET A 309 -55.06 14.98 7.80
N VAL A 310 -54.29 13.94 7.53
CA VAL A 310 -54.59 12.94 6.49
C VAL A 310 -55.13 11.66 7.13
N ALA A 311 -54.75 11.39 8.38
CA ALA A 311 -55.24 10.27 9.16
C ALA A 311 -55.70 10.73 10.54
N ALA A 312 -56.62 9.96 11.15
CA ALA A 312 -57.09 10.25 12.50
C ALA A 312 -55.95 10.11 13.53
N ARG A 313 -55.90 10.99 14.53
CA ARG A 313 -54.82 11.03 15.52
C ARG A 313 -55.32 11.47 16.89
N ASN A 314 -54.86 10.83 17.95
CA ASN A 314 -55.19 11.26 19.31
C ASN A 314 -54.52 12.60 19.63
N ALA A 315 -55.30 13.50 20.22
CA ALA A 315 -54.91 14.83 20.65
C ALA A 315 -55.33 15.08 22.11
N ARG A 316 -54.64 16.00 22.79
CA ARG A 316 -54.79 16.24 24.24
C ARG A 316 -54.35 17.63 24.69
N ASP A 317 -54.72 18.06 25.89
CA ASP A 317 -54.37 19.41 26.38
C ASP A 317 -52.91 19.59 26.81
N VAL A 318 -52.20 18.49 27.12
CA VAL A 318 -50.79 18.53 27.56
C VAL A 318 -49.95 17.49 26.81
N ALA A 319 -48.66 17.73 26.68
CA ALA A 319 -47.75 16.74 26.13
C ALA A 319 -47.41 15.67 27.20
N GLY A 320 -47.75 14.41 26.99
CA GLY A 320 -47.55 13.36 28.00
C GLY A 320 -47.56 11.93 27.46
N LYS A 321 -47.42 10.95 28.37
CA LYS A 321 -47.40 9.50 28.06
C LYS A 321 -48.62 8.75 28.57
N SER A 322 -49.16 9.15 29.72
CA SER A 322 -50.15 8.38 30.48
C SER A 322 -51.59 8.75 30.12
N LEU A 323 -52.36 7.76 29.67
CA LEU A 323 -53.82 7.85 29.58
C LEU A 323 -54.41 7.74 30.99
N GLY A 324 -55.19 8.73 31.41
CA GLY A 324 -55.97 8.71 32.65
C GLY A 324 -55.13 8.73 33.94
N LYS A 325 -55.07 9.90 34.60
CA LYS A 325 -54.89 10.06 36.06
C LYS A 325 -54.96 11.52 36.53
N THR A 326 -54.89 12.48 35.61
CA THR A 326 -55.13 13.91 35.87
C THR A 326 -55.99 14.46 34.74
N GLY A 327 -57.03 15.25 35.07
CA GLY A 327 -58.04 15.71 34.13
C GLY A 327 -57.46 16.58 33.02
N ASN A 328 -57.29 16.01 31.83
CA ASN A 328 -56.93 16.70 30.59
C ASN A 328 -57.89 16.24 29.49
N PHE A 329 -58.23 17.11 28.52
CA PHE A 329 -58.99 16.70 27.34
C PHE A 329 -58.25 15.60 26.57
N GLU A 330 -58.99 14.58 26.13
CA GLU A 330 -58.49 13.55 25.21
C GLU A 330 -59.52 13.29 24.12
N GLY A 331 -59.14 13.51 22.86
CA GLY A 331 -60.03 13.35 21.72
C GLY A 331 -59.32 12.79 20.49
N LEU A 332 -60.09 12.06 19.67
CA LEU A 332 -59.62 11.57 18.38
C LEU A 332 -59.84 12.67 17.36
N MET A 333 -58.76 13.26 16.87
CA MET A 333 -58.81 14.26 15.81
C MET A 333 -58.99 13.54 14.46
N PRO A 334 -60.07 13.80 13.71
CA PRO A 334 -60.35 13.12 12.46
C PRO A 334 -59.45 13.61 11.32
N ALA A 335 -59.33 12.79 10.28
CA ALA A 335 -58.75 13.21 9.00
C ALA A 335 -59.53 14.42 8.44
N GLY A 336 -58.82 15.36 7.81
CA GLY A 336 -59.38 16.62 7.31
C GLY A 336 -59.36 17.79 8.29
N THR A 337 -59.05 17.56 9.58
CA THR A 337 -58.85 18.66 10.56
C THR A 337 -57.67 19.52 10.14
N GLU A 338 -57.83 20.85 10.13
CA GLU A 338 -56.75 21.79 9.83
C GLU A 338 -56.27 22.47 11.12
N LEU A 339 -54.96 22.53 11.31
CA LEU A 339 -54.30 23.02 12.53
C LEU A 339 -53.21 24.02 12.18
N GLN A 340 -52.89 24.95 13.08
CA GLN A 340 -51.69 25.78 13.00
C GLN A 340 -50.75 25.45 14.16
N ILE A 341 -49.50 25.08 13.87
CA ILE A 341 -48.52 24.76 14.92
C ILE A 341 -48.15 26.04 15.68
N ILE A 342 -48.36 26.03 16.99
CA ILE A 342 -47.99 27.10 17.92
C ILE A 342 -46.56 26.90 18.42
N SER A 343 -46.22 25.66 18.78
CA SER A 343 -44.91 25.32 19.32
C SER A 343 -44.62 23.82 19.17
N MET A 344 -43.35 23.46 19.17
CA MET A 344 -42.88 22.08 19.17
C MET A 344 -42.11 21.79 20.45
N GLN A 345 -42.21 20.58 20.98
CA GLN A 345 -41.30 20.17 22.06
C GLN A 345 -39.85 20.04 21.58
N ASP A 346 -38.91 20.47 22.42
CA ASP A 346 -37.47 20.36 22.15
C ASP A 346 -36.94 18.94 22.34
N LYS A 347 -37.49 18.21 23.32
CA LYS A 347 -37.10 16.83 23.64
C LYS A 347 -38.10 15.84 23.06
N THR A 348 -37.61 14.66 22.68
CA THR A 348 -38.46 13.52 22.31
C THR A 348 -38.99 12.82 23.55
N ILE A 349 -40.26 12.43 23.54
CA ILE A 349 -40.90 11.57 24.54
C ILE A 349 -41.27 10.25 23.83
N ASP A 350 -40.72 9.12 24.31
CA ASP A 350 -40.88 7.79 23.69
C ASP A 350 -40.61 7.75 22.18
N GLY A 351 -39.62 8.51 21.73
CA GLY A 351 -39.23 8.55 20.31
C GLY A 351 -40.10 9.45 19.43
N PHE A 352 -41.01 10.24 20.03
CA PHE A 352 -41.84 11.21 19.31
C PHE A 352 -41.61 12.64 19.80
N ARG A 353 -41.75 13.63 18.91
CA ARG A 353 -41.90 15.04 19.27
C ARG A 353 -43.35 15.46 19.14
N PHE A 354 -43.87 16.08 20.19
CA PHE A 354 -45.24 16.58 20.22
C PHE A 354 -45.29 18.02 19.69
N ALA A 355 -46.36 18.29 18.93
CA ALA A 355 -46.70 19.62 18.43
C ALA A 355 -47.89 20.16 19.22
N ASN A 356 -47.77 21.38 19.73
CA ASN A 356 -48.91 22.17 20.19
C ASN A 356 -49.49 22.89 18.97
N ALA A 357 -50.77 22.72 18.71
CA ALA A 357 -51.41 23.29 17.54
C ALA A 357 -52.81 23.80 17.85
N LYS A 358 -53.18 24.92 17.20
CA LYS A 358 -54.49 25.54 17.26
C LYS A 358 -55.38 24.96 16.16
N ILE A 359 -56.62 24.57 16.47
CA ILE A 359 -57.59 24.14 15.46
C ILE A 359 -58.01 25.36 14.64
N THR A 360 -57.83 25.27 13.33
CA THR A 360 -58.22 26.32 12.36
C THR A 360 -59.46 25.91 11.57
N LYS A 361 -59.71 24.60 11.42
CA LYS A 361 -60.92 24.06 10.78
C LYS A 361 -61.21 22.64 11.27
N GLY A 362 -62.49 22.35 11.52
CA GLY A 362 -62.96 21.08 12.05
C GLY A 362 -63.19 21.11 13.55
N THR A 363 -63.55 19.95 14.10
CA THR A 363 -63.83 19.76 15.53
C THR A 363 -63.17 18.46 16.01
N VAL A 364 -62.70 18.45 17.25
CA VAL A 364 -62.18 17.24 17.90
C VAL A 364 -63.11 16.88 19.04
N SER A 365 -63.81 15.75 18.92
CA SER A 365 -64.66 15.22 19.97
C SER A 365 -63.88 14.27 20.86
N GLY A 366 -64.07 14.40 22.16
CA GLY A 366 -63.29 13.72 23.18
C GLY A 366 -63.97 13.74 24.53
N LYS A 367 -63.19 13.52 25.58
CA LYS A 367 -63.65 13.64 26.97
C LYS A 367 -62.91 14.77 27.66
N ASP A 368 -63.62 15.55 28.47
CA ASP A 368 -63.02 16.59 29.32
C ASP A 368 -62.38 16.02 30.60
N ASN A 369 -61.91 16.93 31.45
CA ASN A 369 -61.22 16.65 32.72
C ASN A 369 -62.09 15.87 33.74
N SER A 370 -63.41 15.82 33.54
CA SER A 370 -64.38 15.08 34.35
C SER A 370 -64.82 13.76 33.71
N GLY A 371 -64.28 13.42 32.53
CA GLY A 371 -64.67 12.25 31.74
C GLY A 371 -65.96 12.44 30.95
N LYS A 372 -66.56 13.64 30.95
CA LYS A 372 -67.76 13.95 30.18
C LYS A 372 -67.41 14.20 28.71
N PRO A 373 -68.30 13.85 27.77
CA PRO A 373 -68.10 14.20 26.36
C PRO A 373 -67.92 15.70 26.19
N ALA A 374 -66.83 16.09 25.51
CA ALA A 374 -66.53 17.47 25.18
C ALA A 374 -66.05 17.55 23.73
N THR A 375 -66.29 18.68 23.07
CA THR A 375 -65.85 18.91 21.69
C THR A 375 -65.08 20.22 21.63
N LEU A 376 -63.82 20.14 21.17
CA LEU A 376 -63.00 21.31 20.88
C LEU A 376 -63.26 21.76 19.44
N GLY A 377 -63.60 23.03 19.28
CA GLY A 377 -63.83 23.66 17.99
C GLY A 377 -62.67 24.51 17.50
N VAL A 378 -62.91 25.25 16.42
CA VAL A 378 -61.98 26.25 15.89
C VAL A 378 -61.59 27.23 16.99
N GLY A 379 -60.29 27.47 17.15
CA GLY A 379 -59.75 28.35 18.18
C GLY A 379 -59.09 27.63 19.36
N SER A 380 -59.49 26.39 19.65
CA SER A 380 -58.91 25.59 20.73
C SER A 380 -57.51 25.07 20.39
N SER A 381 -56.65 24.88 21.39
CA SER A 381 -55.29 24.36 21.23
C SER A 381 -55.14 22.98 21.84
N LEU A 382 -54.30 22.14 21.23
CA LEU A 382 -54.04 20.76 21.67
C LEU A 382 -52.65 20.30 21.26
N TRP A 383 -52.16 19.28 21.96
CA TRP A 383 -50.92 18.57 21.70
C TRP A 383 -51.19 17.22 21.03
N PHE A 384 -50.38 16.88 20.01
CA PHE A 384 -50.40 15.57 19.39
C PHE A 384 -48.99 15.13 18.98
N ALA A 385 -48.76 13.82 18.87
CA ALA A 385 -47.48 13.29 18.38
C ALA A 385 -47.39 13.54 16.88
N ALA A 386 -46.44 14.40 16.48
CA ALA A 386 -46.32 14.90 15.11
C ALA A 386 -45.11 14.33 14.36
N LEU A 387 -43.95 14.29 15.02
CA LEU A 387 -42.68 13.87 14.41
C LEU A 387 -42.06 12.69 15.17
N ASP A 388 -41.23 11.91 14.47
CA ASP A 388 -40.38 10.89 15.08
C ASP A 388 -39.07 11.49 15.65
N LYS A 389 -38.22 10.62 16.23
CA LYS A 389 -36.92 11.00 16.81
C LYS A 389 -35.92 11.60 15.81
N SER A 390 -36.11 11.39 14.51
CA SER A 390 -35.28 11.96 13.44
C SER A 390 -35.81 13.32 12.96
N GLY A 391 -36.99 13.74 13.43
CA GLY A 391 -37.66 14.97 13.01
C GLY A 391 -38.52 14.80 11.75
N ALA A 392 -38.77 13.56 11.31
CA ALA A 392 -39.66 13.27 10.17
C ALA A 392 -41.12 13.16 10.61
N ILE A 393 -42.07 13.47 9.71
CA ILE A 393 -43.52 13.33 9.98
C ILE A 393 -43.83 11.86 10.27
N ILE A 394 -44.56 11.60 11.35
CA ILE A 394 -45.01 10.24 11.70
C ILE A 394 -45.87 9.67 10.58
N LYS A 395 -45.74 8.37 10.34
CA LYS A 395 -46.53 7.66 9.34
C LYS A 395 -47.59 6.79 10.01
N ASN A 396 -48.75 6.62 9.37
CA ASN A 396 -49.79 5.68 9.77
C ASN A 396 -49.38 4.22 9.43
N GLN A 397 -50.26 3.26 9.70
CA GLN A 397 -50.00 1.82 9.45
C GLN A 397 -49.71 1.53 7.97
N ASP A 398 -50.28 2.32 7.04
CA ASP A 398 -50.06 2.23 5.59
C ASP A 398 -48.84 3.01 5.09
N LYS A 399 -47.95 3.45 6.00
CA LYS A 399 -46.74 4.25 5.70
C LYS A 399 -47.01 5.64 5.09
N GLN A 400 -48.23 6.16 5.18
CA GLN A 400 -48.59 7.52 4.75
C GLN A 400 -48.37 8.53 5.89
N ALA A 401 -47.93 9.75 5.57
CA ALA A 401 -47.74 10.82 6.56
C ALA A 401 -49.08 11.17 7.24
N ILE A 402 -49.07 11.34 8.57
CA ILE A 402 -50.31 11.60 9.33
C ILE A 402 -50.93 12.98 9.04
N PHE A 403 -50.15 13.92 8.50
CA PHE A 403 -50.61 15.22 8.05
C PHE A 403 -49.81 15.71 6.83
N THR A 404 -50.36 16.70 6.15
CA THR A 404 -49.70 17.49 5.10
C THR A 404 -49.51 18.91 5.57
N ASP A 405 -48.42 19.56 5.18
CA ASP A 405 -48.18 20.99 5.40
C ASP A 405 -48.84 21.80 4.27
N THR A 406 -49.75 22.68 4.64
CA THR A 406 -50.55 23.53 3.75
C THR A 406 -50.24 25.01 3.95
N THR A 407 -49.08 25.34 4.52
CA THR A 407 -48.64 26.73 4.73
C THR A 407 -48.52 27.45 3.37
N PRO A 408 -49.15 28.62 3.17
CA PRO A 408 -48.99 29.40 1.95
C PRO A 408 -47.51 29.78 1.75
N PRO A 409 -46.95 29.69 0.53
CA PRO A 409 -45.57 30.08 0.30
C PRO A 409 -45.37 31.59 0.56
N PRO A 410 -44.28 32.00 1.23
CA PRO A 410 -43.94 33.41 1.33
C PRO A 410 -43.60 33.98 -0.06
N PRO A 411 -43.79 35.31 -0.29
CA PRO A 411 -43.36 35.95 -1.53
C PRO A 411 -41.85 35.73 -1.76
N PRO A 412 -41.40 35.51 -3.01
CA PRO A 412 -40.01 35.16 -3.28
C PRO A 412 -39.07 36.33 -2.92
N PRO A 413 -38.05 36.12 -2.08
CA PRO A 413 -37.01 37.11 -1.87
C PRO A 413 -36.10 37.21 -3.12
N PRO A 414 -35.45 38.37 -3.36
CA PRO A 414 -34.47 38.49 -4.44
C PRO A 414 -33.33 37.48 -4.24
N PRO A 415 -32.80 36.88 -5.33
CA PRO A 415 -31.77 35.86 -5.22
C PRO A 415 -30.51 36.45 -4.58
N LYS A 416 -30.22 36.08 -3.34
CA LYS A 416 -28.90 36.31 -2.76
C LYS A 416 -27.92 35.35 -3.42
N PRO A 417 -26.80 35.82 -3.99
CA PRO A 417 -25.76 34.93 -4.47
C PRO A 417 -25.25 34.08 -3.30
N LYS A 418 -25.17 32.75 -3.49
CA LYS A 418 -24.53 31.86 -2.53
C LYS A 418 -23.09 32.35 -2.31
N PRO A 419 -22.58 32.42 -1.06
CA PRO A 419 -21.16 32.69 -0.83
C PRO A 419 -20.35 31.67 -1.63
N LYS A 420 -19.48 32.14 -2.53
CA LYS A 420 -18.64 31.27 -3.32
C LYS A 420 -17.57 30.71 -2.40
N ASP A 421 -17.45 29.39 -2.35
CA ASP A 421 -16.38 28.74 -1.61
C ASP A 421 -15.04 29.04 -2.31
N GLU A 422 -14.22 29.92 -1.73
CA GLU A 422 -12.96 30.39 -2.31
C GLU A 422 -11.80 29.38 -2.16
N ARG A 423 -12.01 28.26 -1.44
CA ARG A 423 -10.98 27.26 -1.18
C ARG A 423 -10.66 26.45 -2.47
N PRO A 424 -9.39 26.08 -2.70
CA PRO A 424 -9.03 25.25 -3.86
C PRO A 424 -9.63 23.84 -3.74
N GLN A 425 -9.88 23.21 -4.89
CA GLN A 425 -10.40 21.83 -4.93
C GLN A 425 -9.34 20.78 -4.61
N THR A 426 -8.07 21.06 -4.86
CA THR A 426 -6.93 20.14 -4.67
C THR A 426 -5.75 20.87 -4.05
N ASN A 427 -4.88 20.13 -3.36
CA ASN A 427 -3.54 20.60 -3.00
C ASN A 427 -2.59 20.20 -4.13
N THR A 428 -1.73 21.13 -4.57
CA THR A 428 -0.79 20.92 -5.66
C THR A 428 0.64 21.22 -5.24
N LEU A 429 1.60 20.53 -5.86
CA LEU A 429 3.04 20.81 -5.70
C LEU A 429 3.80 20.36 -6.94
N THR A 430 4.57 21.26 -7.53
CA THR A 430 5.60 20.95 -8.52
C THR A 430 6.91 20.69 -7.79
N PHE A 431 7.51 19.53 -8.01
CA PHE A 431 8.79 19.17 -7.39
C PHE A 431 9.66 18.39 -8.37
N TYR A 432 10.94 18.29 -8.06
CA TYR A 432 11.94 17.63 -8.87
C TYR A 432 12.57 16.51 -8.07
N SER A 433 12.91 15.42 -8.75
CA SER A 433 13.82 14.40 -8.23
C SER A 433 15.07 14.35 -9.09
N LEU A 434 16.22 14.40 -8.42
CA LEU A 434 17.54 14.30 -9.04
C LEU A 434 18.20 13.02 -8.58
N TYR A 435 18.75 12.28 -9.53
CA TYR A 435 19.51 11.06 -9.30
C TYR A 435 20.91 11.23 -9.89
N MET A 436 21.94 11.39 -9.05
CA MET A 436 23.34 11.60 -9.46
C MET A 436 24.19 10.35 -9.22
N HIS A 437 25.35 10.29 -9.89
CA HIS A 437 26.30 9.17 -9.85
C HIS A 437 25.73 7.87 -10.46
N LEU A 438 24.97 8.00 -11.55
CA LEU A 438 24.36 6.86 -12.23
C LEU A 438 25.38 6.02 -13.02
N LEU A 439 25.07 4.75 -13.26
CA LEU A 439 25.90 3.85 -14.06
C LEU A 439 26.12 4.39 -15.50
N PRO A 440 27.38 4.50 -16.00
CA PRO A 440 27.68 4.91 -17.38
C PRO A 440 27.21 3.92 -18.44
N TYR A 441 27.12 4.37 -19.70
CA TYR A 441 26.57 3.60 -20.82
C TYR A 441 27.33 2.30 -21.13
N GLU A 442 28.66 2.34 -21.20
CA GLU A 442 29.50 1.17 -21.55
C GLU A 442 29.47 0.04 -20.50
N GLN A 443 28.92 0.33 -19.31
CA GLN A 443 28.74 -0.65 -18.25
C GLN A 443 27.45 -1.47 -18.43
N PHE A 444 26.53 -1.05 -19.31
CA PHE A 444 25.39 -1.85 -19.70
C PHE A 444 25.85 -2.90 -20.74
N PRO A 445 25.71 -4.21 -20.46
CA PRO A 445 26.24 -5.24 -21.34
C PRO A 445 25.67 -5.11 -22.76
N SER A 446 26.55 -5.04 -23.76
CA SER A 446 26.19 -5.38 -25.14
C SER A 446 25.78 -6.85 -25.18
N ARG A 447 24.74 -7.21 -25.94
CA ARG A 447 24.25 -8.61 -26.06
C ARG A 447 25.35 -9.64 -26.39
N GLU A 448 26.53 -9.19 -26.83
CA GLU A 448 27.66 -10.01 -27.29
C GLU A 448 28.86 -10.14 -26.34
N ARG A 449 28.96 -9.40 -25.21
CA ARG A 449 30.06 -9.63 -24.26
C ARG A 449 29.75 -10.87 -23.42
N GLU A 450 30.59 -11.89 -23.57
CA GLU A 450 30.48 -13.26 -23.03
C GLU A 450 29.76 -13.33 -21.67
N PHE A 451 28.58 -13.94 -21.68
CA PHE A 451 27.83 -14.25 -20.48
C PHE A 451 28.62 -15.23 -19.60
N LYS A 452 29.09 -14.76 -18.45
CA LYS A 452 29.68 -15.63 -17.43
C LYS A 452 28.59 -16.15 -16.50
N ARG A 453 28.36 -17.46 -16.53
CA ARG A 453 27.36 -18.13 -15.67
C ARG A 453 27.72 -17.91 -14.20
N ARG A 454 26.76 -17.45 -13.40
CA ARG A 454 26.93 -17.27 -11.95
C ARG A 454 25.99 -18.17 -11.18
N VAL A 455 26.42 -18.63 -10.02
CA VAL A 455 25.65 -19.52 -9.15
C VAL A 455 25.79 -19.07 -7.70
N HIS A 456 24.82 -19.43 -6.85
CA HIS A 456 24.97 -19.34 -5.40
C HIS A 456 24.90 -20.73 -4.76
N VAL A 457 25.65 -20.93 -3.67
CA VAL A 457 25.68 -22.19 -2.94
C VAL A 457 24.36 -22.41 -2.21
N THR A 458 23.66 -23.51 -2.50
CA THR A 458 22.43 -23.91 -1.81
C THR A 458 22.71 -24.92 -0.69
N ALA A 459 23.81 -25.66 -0.79
CA ALA A 459 24.27 -26.57 0.24
C ALA A 459 24.63 -25.84 1.54
N GLN A 460 24.45 -26.50 2.70
CA GLN A 460 24.88 -25.95 3.99
C GLN A 460 26.39 -25.73 4.05
N ALA A 461 27.15 -26.65 3.44
CA ALA A 461 28.59 -26.55 3.24
C ALA A 461 28.97 -27.18 1.88
N LEU A 462 29.76 -26.47 1.08
CA LEU A 462 30.26 -26.94 -0.22
C LEU A 462 31.79 -26.98 -0.20
N ASN A 463 32.36 -28.17 -0.37
CA ASN A 463 33.81 -28.37 -0.41
C ASN A 463 34.43 -27.67 -1.63
N VAL A 464 35.53 -26.95 -1.41
CA VAL A 464 36.35 -26.34 -2.47
C VAL A 464 37.73 -26.98 -2.53
N ARG A 465 38.34 -27.00 -3.72
CA ARG A 465 39.60 -27.71 -4.02
C ARG A 465 40.54 -26.83 -4.84
N SER A 466 41.84 -27.11 -4.77
CA SER A 466 42.87 -26.42 -5.57
C SER A 466 42.92 -26.90 -7.02
N GLU A 467 42.43 -28.11 -7.29
CA GLU A 467 42.53 -28.78 -8.58
C GLU A 467 41.22 -29.50 -8.94
N ALA A 468 41.08 -29.86 -10.23
CA ALA A 468 39.92 -30.55 -10.80
C ALA A 468 39.83 -32.03 -10.37
N ASN A 469 39.98 -32.30 -9.07
CA ASN A 469 40.04 -33.63 -8.51
C ASN A 469 39.09 -33.75 -7.32
N LEU A 470 38.01 -34.53 -7.51
CA LEU A 470 37.01 -34.69 -6.46
C LEU A 470 37.44 -35.63 -5.31
N THR A 471 38.59 -36.29 -5.39
CA THR A 471 39.12 -37.18 -4.33
C THR A 471 40.19 -36.52 -3.45
N ALA A 472 40.72 -35.35 -3.86
CA ALA A 472 41.71 -34.63 -3.07
C ALA A 472 41.15 -34.12 -1.72
N GLU A 473 42.01 -33.74 -0.79
CA GLU A 473 41.60 -33.09 0.45
C GLU A 473 40.98 -31.71 0.18
N PRO A 474 39.80 -31.37 0.74
CA PRO A 474 39.24 -30.03 0.58
C PRO A 474 40.14 -28.95 1.19
N LEU A 475 40.30 -27.84 0.47
CA LEU A 475 40.95 -26.62 0.98
C LEU A 475 40.10 -25.96 2.08
N GLY A 476 38.79 -26.12 1.99
CA GLY A 476 37.82 -25.53 2.91
C GLY A 476 36.40 -25.70 2.37
N GLN A 477 35.46 -25.06 3.04
CA GLN A 477 34.04 -25.10 2.70
C GLN A 477 33.47 -23.71 2.51
N LEU A 478 32.68 -23.55 1.45
CA LEU A 478 31.79 -22.42 1.24
C LEU A 478 30.47 -22.66 1.97
N VAL A 479 29.89 -21.59 2.51
CA VAL A 479 28.61 -21.63 3.23
C VAL A 479 27.44 -21.35 2.30
N ARG A 480 26.22 -21.70 2.74
CA ARG A 480 24.98 -21.37 2.02
C ARG A 480 24.90 -19.87 1.69
N GLY A 481 24.55 -19.60 0.43
CA GLY A 481 24.46 -18.26 -0.15
C GLY A 481 25.81 -17.61 -0.44
N ALA A 482 26.92 -18.36 -0.51
CA ALA A 482 28.15 -17.89 -1.15
C ALA A 482 27.94 -17.79 -2.67
N GLU A 483 28.42 -16.73 -3.30
CA GLU A 483 28.24 -16.48 -4.74
C GLU A 483 29.52 -16.79 -5.51
N LEU A 484 29.35 -17.39 -6.69
CA LEU A 484 30.42 -17.93 -7.52
C LEU A 484 30.21 -17.54 -8.99
N GLU A 485 31.30 -17.20 -9.68
CA GLU A 485 31.33 -17.09 -11.14
C GLU A 485 31.92 -18.37 -11.73
N VAL A 486 31.18 -19.06 -12.59
CA VAL A 486 31.62 -20.26 -13.28
C VAL A 486 32.52 -19.84 -14.43
N VAL A 487 33.81 -20.17 -14.31
CA VAL A 487 34.84 -19.87 -15.31
C VAL A 487 34.83 -20.96 -16.37
N SER A 488 34.78 -22.23 -15.94
CA SER A 488 34.64 -23.39 -16.80
C SER A 488 33.99 -24.54 -16.04
N SER A 489 33.39 -25.49 -16.75
CA SER A 489 32.74 -26.65 -16.15
C SER A 489 32.89 -27.90 -16.99
N VAL A 490 32.96 -29.04 -16.31
CA VAL A 490 32.95 -30.40 -16.87
C VAL A 490 31.66 -31.08 -16.39
N PRO A 491 30.57 -31.08 -17.18
CA PRO A 491 29.24 -31.48 -16.73
C PRO A 491 29.06 -32.97 -16.39
N ALA A 492 29.98 -33.82 -16.86
CA ALA A 492 29.91 -35.28 -16.72
C ALA A 492 31.16 -35.87 -16.05
N TYR A 493 31.80 -35.14 -15.13
CA TYR A 493 33.02 -35.58 -14.44
C TYR A 493 32.75 -36.81 -13.55
N ARG A 494 33.61 -37.83 -13.61
CA ARG A 494 33.55 -39.03 -12.76
C ARG A 494 34.78 -39.10 -11.87
N LYS A 495 34.63 -39.51 -10.60
CA LYS A 495 35.80 -39.62 -9.68
C LYS A 495 36.74 -40.74 -10.12
N LYS A 496 36.17 -41.84 -10.63
CA LYS A 496 36.89 -42.94 -11.28
C LYS A 496 36.17 -43.31 -12.60
N PRO A 497 36.87 -43.88 -13.59
CA PRO A 497 36.26 -44.25 -14.87
C PRO A 497 35.03 -45.16 -14.76
N VAL A 498 35.03 -46.03 -13.73
CA VAL A 498 33.99 -47.03 -13.46
C VAL A 498 32.77 -46.49 -12.71
N ASP A 499 32.80 -45.25 -12.22
CA ASP A 499 31.70 -44.69 -11.44
C ASP A 499 30.47 -44.45 -12.32
N THR A 500 29.28 -44.80 -11.81
CA THR A 500 27.98 -44.51 -12.43
C THR A 500 27.51 -43.08 -12.14
N VAL A 501 28.11 -42.44 -11.13
CA VAL A 501 27.80 -41.08 -10.70
C VAL A 501 28.62 -40.07 -11.51
N THR A 502 27.95 -39.05 -12.02
CA THR A 502 28.62 -37.90 -12.66
C THR A 502 28.42 -36.63 -11.84
N TYR A 503 29.40 -35.74 -11.91
CA TYR A 503 29.38 -34.44 -11.29
C TYR A 503 29.54 -33.38 -12.37
N GLU A 504 28.91 -32.24 -12.16
CA GLU A 504 29.32 -31.02 -12.83
C GLU A 504 30.44 -30.39 -12.02
N LEU A 505 31.69 -30.68 -12.41
CA LEU A 505 32.88 -30.15 -11.76
C LEU A 505 33.26 -28.83 -12.43
N ALA A 506 33.33 -27.75 -11.67
CA ALA A 506 33.58 -26.41 -12.21
C ALA A 506 34.77 -25.73 -11.55
N LEU A 507 35.54 -25.01 -12.37
CA LEU A 507 36.43 -23.96 -11.90
C LEU A 507 35.59 -22.70 -11.70
N VAL A 508 35.63 -22.14 -10.50
CA VAL A 508 34.85 -20.97 -10.13
C VAL A 508 35.76 -19.89 -9.54
N GLN A 509 35.39 -18.63 -9.77
CA GLN A 509 35.91 -17.50 -8.99
C GLN A 509 34.97 -17.23 -7.82
N ILE A 510 35.52 -17.09 -6.61
CA ILE A 510 34.74 -16.75 -5.41
C ILE A 510 34.34 -15.28 -5.47
N LEU A 511 33.04 -14.98 -5.50
CA LEU A 511 32.53 -13.60 -5.49
C LEU A 511 32.20 -13.12 -4.07
N SER A 512 31.71 -14.03 -3.21
CA SER A 512 31.38 -13.70 -1.81
C SER A 512 31.59 -14.88 -0.87
N LYS A 513 31.73 -14.58 0.43
CA LYS A 513 31.79 -15.56 1.54
C LYS A 513 32.83 -16.68 1.31
N GLY A 514 34.10 -16.29 1.31
CA GLY A 514 35.25 -17.18 1.09
C GLY A 514 35.26 -18.47 1.92
N ALA A 515 36.01 -19.46 1.45
CA ALA A 515 36.03 -20.79 2.03
C ALA A 515 36.83 -20.86 3.34
N LYS A 516 36.33 -21.66 4.30
CA LYS A 516 36.99 -21.84 5.60
C LYS A 516 37.27 -23.31 5.89
N LYS A 517 38.37 -23.60 6.60
CA LYS A 517 38.70 -24.91 7.18
C LYS A 517 39.02 -24.71 8.66
N ALA A 518 38.33 -25.43 9.55
CA ALA A 518 38.44 -25.26 11.00
C ALA A 518 38.34 -23.79 11.48
N GLY A 519 37.40 -23.02 10.91
CA GLY A 519 37.18 -21.61 11.25
C GLY A 519 38.14 -20.60 10.61
N LYS A 520 39.28 -21.05 10.06
CA LYS A 520 40.27 -20.19 9.38
C LYS A 520 39.93 -20.04 7.89
N LEU A 521 40.06 -18.82 7.35
CA LEU A 521 39.87 -18.53 5.92
C LEU A 521 41.00 -19.17 5.10
N THR A 522 40.65 -19.99 4.11
CA THR A 522 41.59 -20.72 3.25
C THR A 522 41.48 -20.36 1.77
N ALA A 523 40.40 -19.72 1.35
CA ALA A 523 40.27 -19.04 0.06
C ALA A 523 39.38 -17.81 0.22
N LYS A 524 39.75 -16.68 -0.39
CA LYS A 524 39.05 -15.38 -0.26
C LYS A 524 38.33 -15.00 -1.56
N THR A 525 37.50 -13.95 -1.49
CA THR A 525 36.90 -13.34 -2.69
C THR A 525 37.99 -12.97 -3.70
N GLY A 526 37.75 -13.30 -4.97
CA GLY A 526 38.70 -13.14 -6.07
C GLY A 526 39.49 -14.41 -6.40
N ASP A 527 39.64 -15.35 -5.46
CA ASP A 527 40.39 -16.59 -5.68
C ASP A 527 39.63 -17.58 -6.58
N PHE A 528 40.39 -18.42 -7.30
CA PHE A 528 39.87 -19.46 -8.17
C PHE A 528 39.96 -20.84 -7.50
N VAL A 529 38.85 -21.57 -7.45
CA VAL A 529 38.76 -22.88 -6.80
C VAL A 529 37.90 -23.83 -7.60
N TRP A 530 38.08 -25.14 -7.38
CA TRP A 530 37.28 -26.18 -7.99
C TRP A 530 36.16 -26.65 -7.05
N VAL A 531 34.94 -26.75 -7.57
CA VAL A 531 33.74 -27.17 -6.83
C VAL A 531 32.86 -28.10 -7.66
N ALA A 532 32.12 -28.99 -7.01
CA ALA A 532 31.02 -29.69 -7.66
C ALA A 532 29.75 -28.83 -7.59
N LEU A 533 29.19 -28.43 -8.73
CA LEU A 533 27.96 -27.62 -8.79
C LEU A 533 26.71 -28.48 -8.57
N ARG A 534 26.72 -29.71 -9.09
CA ARG A 534 25.70 -30.74 -8.92
C ARG A 534 26.26 -32.14 -9.08
N LYS A 535 25.51 -33.14 -8.61
CA LYS A 535 25.74 -34.57 -8.76
C LYS A 535 24.53 -35.20 -9.47
N VAL A 536 24.79 -36.11 -10.40
CA VAL A 536 23.77 -36.92 -11.10
C VAL A 536 24.07 -38.40 -10.86
N ASP A 537 23.07 -39.11 -10.35
CA ASP A 537 23.15 -40.51 -9.94
C ASP A 537 21.91 -41.25 -10.47
N GLY A 538 22.04 -41.85 -11.66
CA GLY A 538 20.88 -42.32 -12.42
C GLY A 538 19.92 -41.18 -12.76
N ALA A 539 18.65 -41.30 -12.35
CA ALA A 539 17.63 -40.25 -12.52
C ALA A 539 17.66 -39.17 -11.42
N LYS A 540 18.45 -39.35 -10.36
CA LYS A 540 18.50 -38.42 -9.22
C LYS A 540 19.54 -37.32 -9.48
N VAL A 541 19.13 -36.07 -9.28
CA VAL A 541 19.99 -34.88 -9.42
C VAL A 541 20.05 -34.14 -8.09
N ASP A 542 21.23 -34.10 -7.48
CA ASP A 542 21.51 -33.32 -6.27
C ASP A 542 22.26 -32.04 -6.68
N ALA A 543 21.57 -30.90 -6.69
CA ALA A 543 22.19 -29.60 -6.98
C ALA A 543 22.74 -28.96 -5.70
N TYR A 544 24.04 -28.65 -5.68
CA TYR A 544 24.70 -27.99 -4.55
C TYR A 544 24.73 -26.46 -4.68
N THR A 545 24.41 -26.00 -5.88
CA THR A 545 24.33 -24.59 -6.26
C THR A 545 23.07 -24.36 -7.09
N ALA A 546 22.57 -23.14 -7.10
CA ALA A 546 21.51 -22.70 -8.00
C ALA A 546 22.01 -21.56 -8.88
N ASP A 547 21.63 -21.58 -10.16
CA ASP A 547 21.95 -20.51 -11.10
C ASP A 547 21.39 -19.18 -10.60
N LEU A 548 22.24 -18.16 -10.61
CA LEU A 548 21.79 -16.79 -10.44
C LEU A 548 21.18 -16.34 -11.77
N PRO A 549 19.98 -15.71 -11.76
CA PRO A 549 19.33 -15.27 -12.98
C PRO A 549 20.26 -14.35 -13.78
N ARG A 550 20.16 -14.44 -15.12
CA ARG A 550 20.96 -13.60 -16.02
C ARG A 550 20.74 -12.13 -15.65
N GLN A 551 21.80 -11.43 -15.24
CA GLN A 551 21.76 -9.98 -15.06
C GLN A 551 21.78 -9.30 -16.42
N ALA A 552 20.61 -9.14 -17.04
CA ALA A 552 20.43 -8.16 -18.10
C ALA A 552 20.10 -6.83 -17.42
N LEU A 553 21.09 -5.93 -17.32
CA LEU A 553 20.81 -4.56 -16.86
C LEU A 553 19.79 -3.92 -17.80
N ILE A 554 18.73 -3.37 -17.21
CA ILE A 554 17.68 -2.72 -18.00
C ILE A 554 18.16 -1.32 -18.36
N ARG A 555 18.33 -1.06 -19.66
CA ARG A 555 18.61 0.29 -20.14
C ARG A 555 17.41 1.20 -19.85
N PRO A 556 17.63 2.40 -19.29
CA PRO A 556 16.57 3.38 -19.11
C PRO A 556 15.96 3.80 -20.45
N ALA A 557 14.65 4.06 -20.45
CA ALA A 557 13.92 4.41 -21.68
C ALA A 557 13.98 5.91 -22.02
N TYR A 558 14.51 6.74 -21.13
CA TYR A 558 14.53 8.21 -21.28
C TYR A 558 15.77 8.75 -22.00
N TRP A 559 16.72 7.90 -22.40
CA TRP A 559 17.84 8.36 -23.19
C TRP A 559 17.35 8.80 -24.57
N LYS A 560 17.72 10.04 -24.94
CA LYS A 560 17.38 10.63 -26.22
C LYS A 560 17.98 9.78 -27.34
N GLY A 561 17.14 9.34 -28.28
CA GLY A 561 17.58 8.49 -29.37
C GLY A 561 16.44 7.89 -30.16
N LYS A 562 16.82 7.20 -31.23
CA LYS A 562 15.89 6.49 -32.11
C LYS A 562 15.52 5.14 -31.51
N VAL A 563 14.27 4.74 -31.66
CA VAL A 563 13.75 3.44 -31.22
C VAL A 563 13.04 2.76 -32.39
N LYS A 564 13.46 1.52 -32.68
CA LYS A 564 12.73 0.62 -33.56
C LYS A 564 11.73 -0.17 -32.74
N ALA A 565 10.45 -0.11 -33.12
CA ALA A 565 9.37 -0.82 -32.47
C ALA A 565 8.75 -1.82 -33.43
N ARG A 566 8.77 -3.10 -33.06
CA ARG A 566 8.09 -4.16 -33.82
C ARG A 566 6.79 -4.52 -33.13
N LEU A 567 5.66 -4.39 -33.81
CA LEU A 567 4.36 -4.66 -33.22
C LEU A 567 4.16 -6.14 -32.97
N LYS A 568 3.70 -6.50 -31.76
CA LYS A 568 3.32 -7.87 -31.37
C LYS A 568 1.83 -8.15 -31.62
N ARG A 569 1.04 -7.10 -31.84
CA ARG A 569 -0.39 -7.14 -32.12
C ARG A 569 -0.79 -5.96 -33.00
N ARG A 570 -1.99 -6.00 -33.54
CA ARG A 570 -2.56 -4.86 -34.28
C ARG A 570 -2.78 -3.68 -33.32
N LEU A 571 -2.41 -2.47 -33.74
CA LEU A 571 -2.57 -1.27 -32.92
C LEU A 571 -3.24 -0.15 -33.70
N PRO A 572 -4.14 0.62 -33.07
CA PRO A 572 -4.72 1.80 -33.71
C PRO A 572 -3.66 2.89 -33.90
N ALA A 573 -3.73 3.57 -35.04
CA ALA A 573 -2.91 4.74 -35.33
C ALA A 573 -3.76 5.98 -35.62
N PHE A 574 -3.21 7.15 -35.32
CA PHE A 574 -3.92 8.44 -35.31
C PHE A 574 -3.13 9.52 -36.04
N TYR A 575 -3.82 10.60 -36.46
CA TYR A 575 -3.16 11.77 -37.04
C TYR A 575 -2.54 12.67 -35.96
N ASN A 576 -3.13 12.69 -34.76
CA ASN A 576 -2.66 13.47 -33.61
C ASN A 576 -2.63 12.62 -32.34
N GLU A 577 -1.80 13.01 -31.38
CA GLU A 577 -1.63 12.32 -30.10
C GLU A 577 -2.89 12.33 -29.23
N GLN A 578 -3.77 13.33 -29.37
CA GLN A 578 -5.00 13.47 -28.58
C GLN A 578 -6.27 12.95 -29.28
N ASP A 579 -6.15 12.42 -30.51
CA ASP A 579 -7.34 11.99 -31.25
C ASP A 579 -8.09 10.87 -30.51
N GLU A 580 -9.41 11.04 -30.39
CA GLU A 580 -10.31 10.01 -29.84
C GLU A 580 -10.34 8.78 -30.76
N ASP A 581 -10.70 7.61 -30.22
CA ASP A 581 -10.69 6.34 -30.99
C ASP A 581 -11.56 6.36 -32.25
N LYS A 582 -12.60 7.20 -32.27
CA LYS A 582 -13.47 7.41 -33.45
C LYS A 582 -12.76 8.11 -34.62
N LYS A 583 -11.65 8.81 -34.37
CA LYS A 583 -10.82 9.52 -35.36
C LYS A 583 -9.59 8.73 -35.81
N ARG A 584 -9.49 7.44 -35.43
CA ARG A 584 -8.37 6.59 -35.86
C ARG A 584 -8.26 6.52 -37.38
N ILE A 585 -7.04 6.49 -37.89
CA ILE A 585 -6.74 6.29 -39.32
C ILE A 585 -7.11 4.85 -39.71
N GLY A 586 -6.70 3.90 -38.88
CA GLY A 586 -6.87 2.46 -39.05
C GLY A 586 -6.04 1.71 -38.02
N ASN A 587 -6.00 0.38 -38.13
CA ASN A 587 -5.14 -0.48 -37.32
C ASN A 587 -3.90 -0.89 -38.11
N LEU A 588 -2.72 -0.68 -37.54
CA LEU A 588 -1.47 -1.23 -38.06
C LEU A 588 -1.49 -2.76 -37.97
N ALA A 589 -0.90 -3.41 -38.98
CA ALA A 589 -0.76 -4.85 -39.02
C ALA A 589 0.22 -5.34 -37.94
N GLU A 590 0.00 -6.55 -37.44
CA GLU A 590 0.96 -7.25 -36.59
C GLU A 590 2.32 -7.39 -37.32
N ASN A 591 3.42 -7.38 -36.56
CA ASN A 591 4.80 -7.38 -37.07
C ASN A 591 5.22 -6.15 -37.87
N SER A 592 4.36 -5.13 -38.04
CA SER A 592 4.80 -3.85 -38.61
C SER A 592 5.94 -3.26 -37.77
N GLU A 593 6.90 -2.67 -38.44
CA GLU A 593 8.04 -2.01 -37.82
C GLU A 593 7.87 -0.51 -37.92
N LEU A 594 7.94 0.15 -36.77
CA LEU A 594 7.85 1.58 -36.60
C LEU A 594 9.18 2.13 -36.11
N GLU A 595 9.44 3.37 -36.44
CA GLU A 595 10.54 4.16 -35.88
C GLU A 595 10.01 5.44 -35.26
N TYR A 596 10.47 5.74 -34.06
CA TYR A 596 10.20 7.01 -33.38
C TYR A 596 11.44 7.47 -32.61
N HIS A 597 11.45 8.73 -32.18
CA HIS A 597 12.47 9.27 -31.31
C HIS A 597 11.93 9.50 -29.89
N THR A 598 12.69 9.18 -28.85
CA THR A 598 12.22 9.24 -27.46
C THR A 598 11.81 10.65 -27.01
N ASP A 599 12.41 11.69 -27.56
CA ASP A 599 12.06 13.11 -27.31
C ASP A 599 10.76 13.56 -28.00
N THR A 600 10.17 12.74 -28.87
CA THR A 600 8.85 12.99 -29.46
C THR A 600 7.70 12.40 -28.63
N LEU A 601 8.01 11.65 -27.56
CA LEU A 601 7.01 11.03 -26.69
C LEU A 601 6.14 12.07 -25.99
N LYS A 602 4.83 11.82 -25.96
CA LYS A 602 3.84 12.64 -25.27
C LYS A 602 2.99 11.79 -24.34
N ARG A 603 2.84 12.23 -23.09
CA ARG A 603 1.84 11.68 -22.16
C ARG A 603 0.52 12.40 -22.39
N VAL A 604 -0.52 11.66 -22.74
CA VAL A 604 -1.86 12.21 -23.02
C VAL A 604 -2.92 11.44 -22.23
N ILE A 605 -4.02 12.11 -21.88
CA ILE A 605 -5.18 11.44 -21.30
C ILE A 605 -6.14 11.09 -22.44
N ARG A 606 -6.28 9.80 -22.74
CA ARG A 606 -7.23 9.28 -23.74
C ARG A 606 -8.20 8.33 -23.05
N ASN A 607 -9.50 8.52 -23.26
CA ASN A 607 -10.57 7.76 -22.59
C ASN A 607 -10.43 7.72 -21.04
N GLY A 608 -9.99 8.83 -20.44
CA GLY A 608 -9.76 8.91 -18.99
C GLY A 608 -8.53 8.16 -18.49
N ARG A 609 -7.65 7.64 -19.37
CA ARG A 609 -6.43 6.92 -19.01
C ARG A 609 -5.17 7.62 -19.55
N PRO A 610 -4.08 7.69 -18.77
CA PRO A 610 -2.80 8.22 -19.25
C PRO A 610 -2.10 7.23 -20.18
N GLN A 611 -1.90 7.62 -21.44
CA GLN A 611 -1.14 6.87 -22.45
C GLN A 611 0.12 7.63 -22.87
N ILE A 612 1.17 6.90 -23.24
CA ILE A 612 2.36 7.45 -23.89
C ILE A 612 2.21 7.25 -25.38
N MET A 613 2.20 8.34 -26.15
CA MET A 613 2.07 8.34 -27.61
C MET A 613 3.38 8.77 -28.24
N ALA A 614 3.75 8.15 -29.36
CA ALA A 614 4.88 8.59 -30.18
C ALA A 614 4.43 8.93 -31.59
N ALA A 615 5.08 9.93 -32.18
CA ALA A 615 5.04 10.17 -33.61
C ALA A 615 5.99 9.17 -34.30
N CYS A 616 5.41 8.26 -35.07
CA CYS A 616 6.10 7.13 -35.68
C CYS A 616 6.14 7.24 -37.21
N ALA A 617 7.26 6.85 -37.81
CA ALA A 617 7.36 6.48 -39.21
C ALA A 617 7.15 4.97 -39.36
N ILE A 618 6.41 4.54 -40.38
CA ILE A 618 6.30 3.11 -40.74
C ILE A 618 7.54 2.75 -41.57
N VAL A 619 8.38 1.87 -41.05
CA VAL A 619 9.57 1.36 -41.76
C VAL A 619 9.23 0.15 -42.61
N ASN A 620 8.37 -0.73 -42.08
CA ASN A 620 7.98 -1.97 -42.72
C ASN A 620 6.56 -2.36 -42.28
N GLY A 621 5.78 -2.96 -43.18
CA GLY A 621 4.35 -3.24 -42.96
C GLY A 621 3.46 -2.06 -43.32
N GLY A 622 2.30 -1.97 -42.66
CA GLY A 622 1.28 -0.98 -43.01
C GLY A 622 -0.03 -1.20 -42.26
N PHE A 623 -1.09 -0.55 -42.72
CA PHE A 623 -2.42 -0.72 -42.16
C PHE A 623 -3.06 -2.05 -42.59
N TRP A 624 -3.71 -2.71 -41.64
CA TRP A 624 -4.42 -3.98 -41.83
C TRP A 624 -5.81 -3.78 -42.44
N ASP A 625 -6.51 -2.71 -42.04
CA ASP A 625 -7.93 -2.50 -42.33
C ASP A 625 -8.21 -1.31 -43.26
N THR A 626 -7.16 -0.66 -43.77
CA THR A 626 -7.30 0.46 -44.69
C THR A 626 -6.13 0.52 -45.68
N PRO A 627 -6.36 0.88 -46.96
CA PRO A 627 -5.28 1.06 -47.93
C PRO A 627 -4.57 2.41 -47.79
N ILE A 628 -4.95 3.25 -46.80
CA ILE A 628 -4.37 4.58 -46.60
C ILE A 628 -2.89 4.46 -46.20
N CYS A 629 -2.03 5.23 -46.88
CA CYS A 629 -0.64 5.44 -46.52
C CYS A 629 -0.44 6.93 -46.17
N PRO A 630 -0.37 7.30 -44.87
CA PRO A 630 -0.20 8.68 -44.46
C PRO A 630 1.13 9.27 -44.94
N THR A 631 1.13 10.53 -45.36
CA THR A 631 2.33 11.26 -45.82
C THR A 631 3.16 11.86 -44.69
N GLY A 632 2.63 11.86 -43.46
CA GLY A 632 3.30 12.36 -42.24
C GLY A 632 3.40 11.28 -41.16
N PRO A 633 4.04 11.58 -40.01
CA PRO A 633 4.14 10.63 -38.92
C PRO A 633 2.75 10.27 -38.39
N ILE A 634 2.59 9.02 -38.00
CA ILE A 634 1.38 8.53 -37.35
C ILE A 634 1.58 8.46 -35.85
N TRP A 635 0.55 8.73 -35.08
CA TRP A 635 0.62 8.63 -33.63
C TRP A 635 0.16 7.25 -33.15
N VAL A 636 1.01 6.59 -32.37
CA VAL A 636 0.77 5.24 -31.85
C VAL A 636 1.08 5.20 -30.36
N ALA A 637 0.24 4.49 -29.58
CA ALA A 637 0.50 4.25 -28.18
C ALA A 637 1.69 3.31 -27.99
N ILE A 638 2.67 3.69 -27.16
CA ILE A 638 3.91 2.95 -26.90
C ILE A 638 3.77 2.15 -25.61
N GLU A 639 3.59 0.84 -25.74
CA GLU A 639 3.37 -0.09 -24.62
C GLU A 639 4.20 -1.37 -24.81
N LYS A 640 4.96 -1.80 -23.79
CA LYS A 640 5.89 -2.95 -23.89
C LYS A 640 5.17 -4.30 -24.15
N SER A 641 3.94 -4.48 -23.67
CA SER A 641 3.07 -5.60 -24.07
C SER A 641 2.79 -5.64 -25.56
N SER A 642 2.56 -4.45 -26.14
CA SER A 642 2.06 -4.30 -27.51
C SER A 642 3.15 -4.36 -28.57
N MET A 643 4.40 -4.11 -28.21
CA MET A 643 5.53 -4.04 -29.15
C MET A 643 6.86 -4.46 -28.53
N GLU A 644 7.75 -5.03 -29.34
CA GLU A 644 9.16 -5.19 -28.99
C GLU A 644 9.91 -3.89 -29.29
N LEU A 645 10.51 -3.28 -28.27
CA LEU A 645 11.27 -2.03 -28.39
C LEU A 645 12.76 -2.30 -28.47
N LYS A 646 13.42 -1.75 -29.49
CA LYS A 646 14.88 -1.81 -29.71
C LYS A 646 15.42 -0.39 -29.80
N PRO A 647 15.83 0.22 -28.68
CA PRO A 647 16.49 1.52 -28.72
C PRO A 647 17.87 1.38 -29.37
N GLU A 648 18.22 2.34 -30.22
CA GLU A 648 19.58 2.48 -30.74
C GLU A 648 20.51 3.04 -29.65
N ALA A 649 21.81 2.99 -29.90
CA ALA A 649 22.78 3.59 -28.99
C ALA A 649 22.55 5.12 -28.92
N PRO A 650 22.55 5.72 -27.71
CA PRO A 650 22.58 7.17 -27.58
C PRO A 650 23.79 7.76 -28.30
N THR A 651 23.67 9.00 -28.76
CA THR A 651 24.76 9.74 -29.43
C THR A 651 25.30 10.88 -28.58
N ASP A 652 24.45 11.46 -27.74
CA ASP A 652 24.82 12.52 -26.79
C ASP A 652 25.37 11.90 -25.50
N PHE A 653 26.69 11.97 -25.32
CA PHE A 653 27.38 11.58 -24.09
C PHE A 653 28.09 12.77 -23.45
N ASP A 654 28.36 12.66 -22.15
CA ASP A 654 29.25 13.55 -21.37
C ASP A 654 28.85 15.04 -21.39
N SER A 655 27.59 15.32 -21.75
CA SER A 655 26.98 16.66 -21.80
C SER A 655 25.55 16.60 -21.26
N VAL A 656 25.04 17.76 -20.82
CA VAL A 656 23.65 17.85 -20.35
C VAL A 656 22.71 17.86 -21.55
N VAL A 657 21.82 16.88 -21.59
CA VAL A 657 20.75 16.77 -22.58
C VAL A 657 19.45 17.23 -21.94
N THR A 658 18.91 18.35 -22.42
CA THR A 658 17.57 18.82 -22.03
C THR A 658 16.50 18.13 -22.87
N CYS A 659 15.42 17.67 -22.25
CA CYS A 659 14.34 16.96 -22.93
C CYS A 659 12.99 17.16 -22.21
N ASN A 660 11.94 16.49 -22.67
CA ASN A 660 10.64 16.41 -21.98
C ASN A 660 10.07 15.01 -22.20
N ILE A 661 10.80 13.99 -21.71
CA ILE A 661 10.47 12.59 -21.98
C ILE A 661 9.60 12.07 -20.83
N PRO A 662 8.37 11.61 -21.09
CA PRO A 662 7.52 11.06 -20.04
C PRO A 662 8.15 9.86 -19.34
N ILE A 663 8.03 9.82 -18.01
CA ILE A 663 8.48 8.71 -17.19
C ILE A 663 7.43 8.41 -16.11
N ARG A 664 7.23 7.14 -15.79
CA ARG A 664 6.23 6.73 -14.80
C ARG A 664 6.86 6.33 -13.49
N ALA A 665 6.07 6.38 -12.42
CA ALA A 665 6.50 5.87 -11.11
C ALA A 665 6.98 4.41 -11.25
N GLY A 666 8.19 4.13 -10.78
CA GLY A 666 8.76 2.78 -10.80
C GLY A 666 9.51 2.41 -12.07
N ASP A 667 9.48 3.26 -13.11
CA ASP A 667 10.33 3.07 -14.29
C ASP A 667 11.81 3.13 -13.90
N PRO A 668 12.69 2.29 -14.49
CA PRO A 668 14.12 2.29 -14.21
C PRO A 668 14.78 3.64 -14.53
N ILE A 669 15.49 4.21 -13.56
CA ILE A 669 16.33 5.41 -13.72
C ILE A 669 17.75 5.01 -14.14
N SER A 670 18.43 4.15 -13.38
CA SER A 670 19.71 3.50 -13.70
C SER A 670 20.09 2.55 -12.56
N TYR A 671 21.37 2.21 -12.43
CA TYR A 671 21.98 1.46 -11.33
C TYR A 671 23.01 2.33 -10.60
N LEU A 672 23.50 1.84 -9.45
CA LEU A 672 24.55 2.53 -8.68
C LEU A 672 25.83 2.67 -9.52
N GLY A 673 26.28 3.90 -9.76
CA GLY A 673 27.56 4.17 -10.40
C GLY A 673 28.72 4.13 -9.40
N LEU A 674 29.92 3.87 -9.92
CA LEU A 674 31.14 3.94 -9.14
C LEU A 674 31.47 5.39 -8.76
N TYR A 675 31.93 5.57 -7.53
CA TYR A 675 32.43 6.82 -6.98
C TYR A 675 33.66 6.55 -6.12
N GLU A 676 34.85 6.83 -6.67
CA GLU A 676 36.12 6.64 -5.98
C GLU A 676 36.62 7.95 -5.37
N THR A 677 37.17 7.86 -4.15
CA THR A 677 37.82 8.98 -3.46
C THR A 677 39.22 8.57 -3.01
N PRO A 678 40.12 9.53 -2.76
CA PRO A 678 41.40 9.20 -2.12
C PRO A 678 41.17 8.46 -0.79
N ALA A 679 41.94 7.41 -0.53
CA ALA A 679 41.90 6.69 0.74
C ALA A 679 42.66 7.41 1.84
N SER A 680 43.73 8.12 1.48
CA SER A 680 44.56 8.90 2.39
C SER A 680 45.34 9.99 1.63
N ALA A 681 46.00 10.91 2.36
CA ALA A 681 46.93 11.88 1.77
C ALA A 681 48.12 11.21 1.06
N LYS A 682 48.49 9.98 1.44
CA LYS A 682 49.58 9.22 0.82
C LYS A 682 49.27 8.69 -0.58
N GLY A 683 47.99 8.66 -0.96
CA GLY A 683 47.45 7.98 -2.14
C GLY A 683 46.48 6.86 -1.77
N ASP A 684 46.25 5.95 -2.73
CA ASP A 684 45.31 4.83 -2.69
C ASP A 684 43.83 5.26 -2.81
N LYS A 685 42.91 4.31 -3.02
CA LYS A 685 41.52 4.59 -3.36
C LYS A 685 40.49 3.88 -2.48
N ASN A 686 39.45 4.63 -2.11
CA ASN A 686 38.21 4.10 -1.57
C ASN A 686 37.19 4.00 -2.69
N SER A 687 36.73 2.79 -3.02
CA SER A 687 35.73 2.56 -4.06
C SER A 687 34.36 2.29 -3.45
N LEU A 688 33.33 3.01 -3.91
CA LEU A 688 31.95 2.80 -3.47
C LEU A 688 30.99 2.95 -4.66
N HIS A 689 30.09 1.97 -4.86
CA HIS A 689 28.97 2.16 -5.77
C HIS A 689 27.83 2.85 -5.03
N GLN A 690 27.37 3.99 -5.53
CA GLN A 690 26.31 4.76 -4.89
C GLN A 690 25.50 5.59 -5.89
N VAL A 691 24.31 6.00 -5.47
CA VAL A 691 23.51 7.05 -6.11
C VAL A 691 23.21 8.10 -5.05
N HIS A 692 23.29 9.37 -5.44
CA HIS A 692 22.77 10.46 -4.64
C HIS A 692 21.36 10.79 -5.14
N VAL A 693 20.38 10.82 -4.23
CA VAL A 693 18.98 11.14 -4.53
C VAL A 693 18.57 12.39 -3.78
N GLU A 694 18.15 13.41 -4.52
CA GLU A 694 17.71 14.70 -4.00
C GLU A 694 16.28 14.99 -4.45
N VAL A 695 15.47 15.60 -3.59
CA VAL A 695 14.12 16.05 -3.93
C VAL A 695 13.95 17.51 -3.54
N PHE A 696 13.60 18.36 -4.50
CA PHE A 696 13.51 19.80 -4.27
C PHE A 696 12.33 20.45 -5.01
N SER A 697 11.95 21.66 -4.59
CA SER A 697 10.89 22.45 -5.21
C SER A 697 11.22 23.95 -5.22
N ALA A 698 10.77 24.64 -6.26
CA ALA A 698 10.70 26.10 -6.32
C ALA A 698 9.24 26.58 -6.52
N ASP A 699 8.26 25.74 -6.19
CA ASP A 699 6.85 26.05 -6.37
C ASP A 699 6.38 27.09 -5.35
N GLN A 700 5.73 28.14 -5.84
CA GLN A 700 5.18 29.22 -5.03
C GLN A 700 3.99 28.75 -4.17
N ASN A 701 3.41 27.58 -4.45
CA ASN A 701 2.32 27.00 -3.68
C ASN A 701 2.78 26.18 -2.47
N LEU A 702 4.08 26.11 -2.17
CA LEU A 702 4.62 25.28 -1.10
C LEU A 702 3.90 25.47 0.24
N ASP A 703 3.71 26.71 0.69
CA ASP A 703 3.02 26.95 1.97
C ASP A 703 1.59 26.44 1.96
N LYS A 704 0.84 26.69 0.88
CA LYS A 704 -0.54 26.17 0.71
C LYS A 704 -0.57 24.64 0.72
N PHE A 705 0.43 24.00 0.13
CA PHE A 705 0.59 22.54 0.13
C PHE A 705 0.88 22.00 1.54
N LEU A 706 1.71 22.68 2.32
CA LEU A 706 2.03 22.31 3.70
C LEU A 706 0.87 22.55 4.67
N ASP A 707 0.06 23.57 4.39
CA ASP A 707 -1.06 24.02 5.24
C ASP A 707 -2.41 23.37 4.89
N ASN A 708 -2.44 22.47 3.90
CA ASN A 708 -3.67 21.83 3.42
C ASN A 708 -4.73 22.85 3.00
N ALA A 709 -4.39 23.77 2.09
CA ALA A 709 -5.30 24.84 1.66
C ALA A 709 -6.65 24.30 1.11
N ALA A 710 -6.66 23.12 0.50
CA ALA A 710 -7.89 22.47 0.05
C ALA A 710 -8.75 21.91 1.20
N GLN A 711 -8.21 21.79 2.42
CA GLN A 711 -8.87 21.22 3.61
C GLN A 711 -9.34 19.79 3.40
N LEU A 712 -8.48 18.98 2.78
CA LEU A 712 -8.69 17.55 2.63
C LEU A 712 -8.77 16.86 3.99
N LYS A 713 -9.57 15.79 4.05
CA LYS A 713 -9.89 15.04 5.28
C LYS A 713 -9.65 13.53 5.16
N ASP A 714 -9.26 13.08 3.99
CA ASP A 714 -8.83 11.73 3.67
C ASP A 714 -7.37 11.47 4.10
N GLY A 715 -6.90 10.24 3.87
CA GLY A 715 -5.60 9.77 4.31
C GLY A 715 -5.52 9.40 5.79
N ALA A 716 -4.30 9.13 6.26
CA ALA A 716 -4.05 8.72 7.63
C ALA A 716 -4.40 9.83 8.63
N LYS A 717 -4.91 9.43 9.81
CA LYS A 717 -5.23 10.33 10.92
C LYS A 717 -4.20 10.19 12.03
N TYR A 718 -3.87 11.31 12.65
CA TYR A 718 -2.87 11.41 13.69
C TYR A 718 -3.44 12.15 14.90
N LEU A 719 -3.07 11.70 16.09
CA LEU A 719 -3.21 12.48 17.30
C LEU A 719 -1.97 13.37 17.44
N ARG A 720 -2.19 14.68 17.48
CA ARG A 720 -1.19 15.69 17.82
C ARG A 720 -1.42 16.19 19.24
N VAL A 721 -0.36 16.23 20.03
CA VAL A 721 -0.34 16.79 21.38
C VAL A 721 0.76 17.84 21.44
N VAL A 722 0.39 19.08 21.74
CA VAL A 722 1.35 20.20 21.80
C VAL A 722 2.19 20.15 23.07
N LYS A 723 3.41 20.72 23.00
CA LYS A 723 4.30 20.91 24.15
C LYS A 723 3.56 21.57 25.34
N GLY A 724 3.87 21.11 26.55
CA GLY A 724 3.37 21.68 27.82
C GLY A 724 2.06 21.06 28.33
N LYS A 725 1.42 20.16 27.59
CA LYS A 725 0.20 19.47 28.07
C LYS A 725 0.51 18.49 29.20
N SER A 726 -0.34 18.47 30.24
CA SER A 726 -0.15 17.63 31.42
C SER A 726 -0.43 16.15 31.14
N ILE A 727 0.48 15.31 31.61
CA ILE A 727 0.32 13.86 31.64
C ILE A 727 -0.39 13.49 32.92
N HIS A 728 -1.28 12.50 32.84
CA HIS A 728 -2.08 12.02 33.95
C HIS A 728 -1.77 10.55 34.22
N THR A 729 -1.85 10.15 35.48
CA THR A 729 -1.86 8.75 35.89
C THR A 729 -3.29 8.28 36.09
N LYS A 730 -3.52 6.99 35.82
CA LYS A 730 -4.80 6.34 36.08
C LYS A 730 -4.75 5.70 37.47
N GLY A 731 -5.63 6.13 38.36
CA GLY A 731 -5.92 5.52 39.65
C GLY A 731 -7.42 5.21 39.80
N GLY A 732 -7.88 5.11 41.06
CA GLY A 732 -9.27 4.76 41.36
C GLY A 732 -9.56 3.25 41.18
N THR A 733 -10.84 2.90 41.11
CA THR A 733 -11.23 1.50 40.88
C THR A 733 -11.39 1.22 39.40
N GLU A 734 -11.43 -0.06 39.04
CA GLU A 734 -11.66 -0.46 37.66
C GLU A 734 -13.01 -0.03 37.05
N LYS A 735 -14.01 0.25 37.91
CA LYS A 735 -15.34 0.76 37.53
C LYS A 735 -15.41 2.28 37.59
N GLU A 736 -14.59 2.90 38.43
CA GLU A 736 -14.52 4.35 38.62
C GLU A 736 -13.06 4.82 38.47
N PRO A 737 -12.53 4.81 37.23
CA PRO A 737 -11.17 5.26 36.98
C PRO A 737 -11.07 6.77 37.17
N ILE A 738 -10.05 7.18 37.93
CA ILE A 738 -9.75 8.58 38.22
C ILE A 738 -8.42 8.90 37.54
N TYR A 739 -8.40 9.99 36.78
CA TYR A 739 -7.20 10.49 36.10
C TYR A 739 -6.70 11.73 36.83
N SER A 740 -5.53 11.59 37.47
CA SER A 740 -4.93 12.67 38.26
C SER A 740 -3.64 13.15 37.59
N PRO A 741 -3.30 14.45 37.68
CA PRO A 741 -2.04 14.95 37.15
C PRO A 741 -0.85 14.17 37.71
N SER A 742 0.04 13.69 36.84
CA SER A 742 1.25 12.98 37.25
C SER A 742 2.37 13.92 37.72
N GLY A 743 2.17 15.23 37.55
CA GLY A 743 3.22 16.25 37.67
C GLY A 743 4.13 16.36 36.44
N GLN A 744 4.00 15.47 35.45
CA GLN A 744 4.77 15.53 34.21
C GLN A 744 4.00 16.27 33.10
N VAL A 745 4.75 16.85 32.16
CA VAL A 745 4.21 17.48 30.95
C VAL A 745 4.91 16.97 29.70
N ILE A 746 4.24 17.10 28.56
CA ILE A 746 4.80 16.79 27.25
C ILE A 746 5.94 17.77 26.92
N GLY A 747 7.16 17.25 26.75
CA GLY A 747 8.37 18.06 26.56
C GLY A 747 8.51 18.73 25.18
N ALA A 748 7.89 18.15 24.15
CA ALA A 748 7.88 18.64 22.77
C ALA A 748 6.59 18.23 22.06
N ASP A 749 6.22 18.92 20.98
CA ASP A 749 5.08 18.52 20.13
C ASP A 749 5.20 17.04 19.75
N TYR A 750 4.17 16.26 20.04
CA TYR A 750 4.12 14.82 19.85
C TYR A 750 3.02 14.47 18.85
N THR A 751 3.34 13.64 17.87
CA THR A 751 2.38 13.13 16.89
C THR A 751 2.46 11.61 16.81
N THR A 752 1.32 10.94 16.80
CA THR A 752 1.24 9.49 16.58
C THR A 752 0.01 9.13 15.77
N GLU A 753 0.03 7.99 15.09
CA GLU A 753 -1.12 7.51 14.32
C GLU A 753 -2.31 7.26 15.24
N LEU A 754 -3.44 7.91 14.94
CA LEU A 754 -4.63 7.90 15.80
C LEU A 754 -5.15 6.48 16.06
N GLY A 755 -5.08 5.61 15.05
CA GLY A 755 -5.52 4.21 15.15
C GLY A 755 -4.77 3.43 16.23
N SER A 756 -3.54 3.81 16.57
CA SER A 756 -2.71 3.16 17.60
C SER A 756 -2.97 3.68 19.02
N VAL A 757 -3.79 4.73 19.18
CA VAL A 757 -3.99 5.41 20.47
C VAL A 757 -5.26 4.89 21.16
N PRO A 758 -5.15 4.17 22.28
CA PRO A 758 -6.32 3.72 23.02
C PRO A 758 -7.06 4.90 23.66
N THR A 759 -8.38 4.83 23.68
CA THR A 759 -9.28 5.81 24.32
C THR A 759 -9.89 5.24 25.59
N PHE A 760 -10.04 6.08 26.60
CA PHE A 760 -10.62 5.72 27.90
C PHE A 760 -11.60 6.79 28.36
N LYS A 761 -12.42 6.45 29.36
CA LYS A 761 -13.36 7.37 30.00
C LYS A 761 -13.14 7.40 31.50
N GLY A 762 -13.18 8.59 32.09
CA GLY A 762 -13.11 8.82 33.53
C GLY A 762 -14.48 8.68 34.19
N ALA A 763 -14.49 8.53 35.52
CA ALA A 763 -15.72 8.53 36.32
C ALA A 763 -16.54 9.83 36.17
N ASP A 764 -15.87 10.94 35.85
CA ASP A 764 -16.48 12.24 35.54
C ASP A 764 -17.05 12.34 34.10
N GLY A 765 -16.99 11.25 33.33
CA GLY A 765 -17.47 11.19 31.95
C GLY A 765 -16.50 11.77 30.92
N LYS A 766 -15.35 12.34 31.32
CA LYS A 766 -14.35 12.86 30.37
C LYS A 766 -13.62 11.74 29.66
N GLU A 767 -13.24 11.97 28.41
CA GLU A 767 -12.48 11.03 27.61
C GLU A 767 -10.97 11.33 27.64
N TRP A 768 -10.16 10.29 27.53
CA TRP A 768 -8.71 10.32 27.69
C TRP A 768 -8.01 9.47 26.63
N TYR A 769 -6.90 9.96 26.08
CA TYR A 769 -6.01 9.19 25.21
C TYR A 769 -4.87 8.58 26.03
N GLY A 770 -4.61 7.27 25.86
CA GLY A 770 -3.45 6.61 26.43
C GLY A 770 -2.21 6.83 25.57
N LEU A 771 -1.15 7.37 26.16
CA LEU A 771 0.11 7.68 25.50
C LEU A 771 1.22 6.74 25.98
N LYS A 772 2.05 6.30 25.03
CA LYS A 772 3.33 5.62 25.27
C LYS A 772 4.40 6.32 24.43
N ILE A 773 5.12 7.25 25.04
CA ILE A 773 6.17 8.03 24.38
C ILE A 773 7.50 7.45 24.81
N LYS A 774 8.23 6.86 23.85
CA LYS A 774 9.63 6.51 24.07
C LYS A 774 10.42 7.82 24.09
N THR A 775 11.14 8.10 25.17
CA THR A 775 12.08 9.22 25.23
C THR A 775 13.50 8.65 25.39
N THR A 776 14.52 9.47 25.22
CA THR A 776 15.93 9.11 25.50
C THR A 776 16.18 8.82 27.00
N GLY A 777 15.25 9.19 27.89
CA GLY A 777 15.25 8.88 29.31
C GLY A 777 14.16 7.87 29.69
N ASN A 778 13.38 8.18 30.75
CA ASN A 778 12.28 7.31 31.15
C ASN A 778 11.12 7.39 30.15
N PRO A 779 10.59 6.25 29.67
CA PRO A 779 9.39 6.23 28.84
C PRO A 779 8.26 6.97 29.55
N ILE A 780 7.65 7.92 28.86
CA ILE A 780 6.45 8.58 29.37
C ILE A 780 5.28 7.66 29.03
N GLN A 781 4.69 7.07 30.07
CA GLN A 781 3.46 6.30 29.97
C GLN A 781 2.40 6.97 30.83
N GLY A 782 1.30 7.37 30.22
CA GLY A 782 0.23 8.07 30.93
C GLY A 782 -0.93 8.44 30.01
N PHE A 783 -1.74 9.38 30.46
CA PHE A 783 -2.97 9.77 29.80
C PHE A 783 -3.00 11.27 29.55
N ILE A 784 -3.64 11.67 28.47
CA ILE A 784 -3.98 13.06 28.20
C ILE A 784 -5.47 13.20 27.98
N ALA A 785 -6.07 14.29 28.44
CA ALA A 785 -7.49 14.53 28.20
C ALA A 785 -7.73 14.66 26.69
N LYS A 786 -8.82 14.10 26.18
CA LYS A 786 -9.15 14.12 24.75
C LYS A 786 -9.21 15.53 24.18
N GLN A 787 -9.67 16.50 24.98
CA GLN A 787 -9.71 17.93 24.64
C GLN A 787 -8.32 18.58 24.48
N ASP A 788 -7.28 17.99 25.06
CA ASP A 788 -5.90 18.48 24.96
C ASP A 788 -5.14 17.86 23.79
N GLY A 789 -5.77 16.92 23.07
CA GLY A 789 -5.29 16.32 21.83
C GLY A 789 -6.02 16.87 20.61
N GLU A 790 -5.29 17.13 19.54
CA GLU A 790 -5.81 17.56 18.24
C GLU A 790 -5.76 16.38 17.27
N VAL A 791 -6.89 16.02 16.64
CA VAL A 791 -6.89 15.03 15.56
C VAL A 791 -6.61 15.75 14.24
N ILE A 792 -5.50 15.40 13.61
CA ILE A 792 -5.07 15.95 12.32
C ILE A 792 -5.02 14.84 11.27
N ASN A 793 -4.95 15.20 9.99
CA ASN A 793 -4.81 14.27 8.87
C ASN A 793 -3.47 14.41 8.12
N GLN A 794 -3.18 13.45 7.24
CA GLN A 794 -1.95 13.34 6.47
C GLN A 794 -1.59 14.60 5.66
N HIS A 795 -2.60 15.37 5.23
CA HIS A 795 -2.39 16.58 4.44
C HIS A 795 -2.00 17.79 5.28
N GLU A 796 -2.25 17.79 6.60
CA GLU A 796 -1.87 18.87 7.54
C GLU A 796 -0.39 18.80 7.91
N ARG A 797 0.48 18.84 6.89
CA ARG A 797 1.91 18.55 6.97
C ARG A 797 2.65 19.45 7.96
N ARG A 798 2.31 20.74 8.03
CA ARG A 798 2.91 21.64 9.01
C ARG A 798 2.61 21.21 10.45
N LYS A 799 1.38 20.75 10.71
CA LYS A 799 1.00 20.20 12.03
C LYS A 799 1.65 18.83 12.29
N LEU A 800 1.94 18.05 11.25
CA LEU A 800 2.75 16.84 11.34
C LEU A 800 4.25 17.12 11.56
N GLY A 801 4.67 18.38 11.54
CA GLY A 801 6.04 18.79 11.86
C GLY A 801 6.90 19.13 10.65
N PHE A 802 6.34 19.21 9.43
CA PHE A 802 7.07 19.79 8.30
C PHE A 802 7.35 21.27 8.57
N ARG A 803 8.62 21.68 8.50
CA ARG A 803 9.06 23.04 8.82
C ARG A 803 10.05 23.55 7.78
N VAL A 804 9.75 24.70 7.21
CA VAL A 804 10.70 25.43 6.37
C VAL A 804 11.79 26.02 7.27
N ILE A 805 13.04 25.86 6.85
CA ILE A 805 14.22 26.46 7.47
C ILE A 805 15.06 27.16 6.41
N GLU A 806 15.53 28.35 6.72
CA GLU A 806 16.32 29.19 5.84
C GLU A 806 17.50 29.73 6.62
N GLU A 807 18.68 29.70 6.00
CA GLU A 807 19.91 30.25 6.57
C GLU A 807 19.83 31.77 6.55
N ALA A 808 19.87 32.38 7.73
CA ALA A 808 19.81 33.84 7.89
C ALA A 808 21.20 34.48 7.80
N ASN A 809 22.26 33.70 8.03
CA ASN A 809 23.64 34.16 8.00
C ASN A 809 24.24 33.98 6.61
N SER A 810 24.33 35.07 5.84
CA SER A 810 24.95 35.09 4.51
C SER A 810 26.46 34.81 4.52
N MET A 811 27.09 34.81 5.70
CA MET A 811 28.51 34.53 5.92
C MET A 811 28.73 33.12 6.50
N ALA A 812 27.68 32.32 6.71
CA ALA A 812 27.81 30.96 7.21
C ALA A 812 28.67 30.13 6.26
N ASP A 813 29.68 29.46 6.82
CA ASP A 813 30.67 28.67 6.08
C ASP A 813 30.18 27.22 5.81
N GLY A 814 28.95 26.91 6.22
CA GLY A 814 28.17 25.72 5.92
C GLY A 814 26.68 26.07 5.97
N PHE A 815 25.78 25.10 5.76
CA PHE A 815 24.34 25.35 5.88
C PHE A 815 23.84 25.06 7.29
N CYS A 816 22.91 25.87 7.78
CA CYS A 816 22.32 25.82 9.12
C CYS A 816 23.33 26.07 10.24
N ASP A 817 23.94 27.26 10.28
CA ASP A 817 24.72 27.70 11.44
C ASP A 817 23.86 27.57 12.71
N PRO A 818 24.20 26.68 13.66
CA PRO A 818 23.39 26.49 14.83
C PRO A 818 23.25 27.77 15.66
N GLN A 819 24.16 28.75 15.57
CA GLN A 819 24.06 30.00 16.33
C GLN A 819 23.04 30.99 15.75
N ASP A 820 22.80 30.96 14.44
CA ASP A 820 21.93 31.93 13.73
C ASP A 820 20.59 31.33 13.29
N MET A 821 20.35 30.05 13.60
CA MET A 821 19.11 29.36 13.29
C MET A 821 18.03 29.49 14.38
N PRO A 822 16.75 29.21 14.04
CA PRO A 822 15.65 29.26 15.00
C PRO A 822 15.85 28.34 16.22
N PRO A 823 15.27 28.67 17.39
CA PRO A 823 15.47 27.92 18.64
C PRO A 823 15.21 26.41 18.54
N PHE A 824 14.24 26.00 17.73
CA PHE A 824 13.94 24.58 17.56
C PHE A 824 15.05 23.81 16.83
N PHE A 825 15.77 24.47 15.91
CA PHE A 825 16.88 23.87 15.20
C PHE A 825 18.09 23.75 16.12
N LYS A 826 18.38 24.79 16.91
CA LYS A 826 19.40 24.76 17.98
C LYS A 826 19.22 23.56 18.91
N GLU A 827 17.99 23.36 19.38
CA GLU A 827 17.62 22.21 20.22
C GLU A 827 17.85 20.88 19.50
N LEU A 828 17.35 20.74 18.26
CA LEU A 828 17.53 19.54 17.45
C LEU A 828 19.01 19.24 17.17
N TYR A 829 19.80 20.25 16.80
CA TYR A 829 21.23 20.13 16.52
C TYR A 829 21.99 19.67 17.78
N GLY A 830 21.67 20.25 18.94
CA GLY A 830 22.22 19.82 20.22
C GLY A 830 21.88 18.36 20.57
N GLU A 831 20.65 17.92 20.32
CA GLU A 831 20.23 16.53 20.53
C GLU A 831 20.93 15.54 19.60
N ILE A 832 21.17 15.92 18.33
CA ILE A 832 21.94 15.12 17.38
C ILE A 832 23.40 15.02 17.83
N ASN A 833 24.04 16.15 18.16
CA ASN A 833 25.42 16.22 18.64
C ASN A 833 25.64 15.47 19.98
N ALA A 834 24.56 15.16 20.70
CA ALA A 834 24.63 14.39 21.93
C ALA A 834 24.67 12.86 21.73
N LYS A 835 24.63 12.37 20.48
CA LYS A 835 24.51 10.92 20.20
C LYS A 835 25.82 10.15 20.24
N ASP A 836 26.94 10.73 19.80
CA ASP A 836 28.26 10.09 19.84
C ASP A 836 29.24 10.83 20.77
N ILE A 837 30.16 11.59 20.19
CA ILE A 837 31.19 12.36 20.90
C ILE A 837 30.72 13.82 20.94
N HIS A 838 30.70 14.43 22.12
CA HIS A 838 30.43 15.86 22.28
C HIS A 838 31.59 16.69 21.71
N THR A 839 31.59 16.84 20.39
CA THR A 839 32.39 17.87 19.74
C THR A 839 31.59 19.18 19.72
N ALA A 840 32.21 20.29 19.36
CA ALA A 840 31.47 21.55 19.16
C ALA A 840 30.53 21.51 17.92
N GLN A 841 30.56 20.43 17.12
CA GLN A 841 29.85 20.32 15.84
C GLN A 841 29.25 18.92 15.59
N VAL A 842 28.13 18.85 14.88
CA VAL A 842 27.54 17.57 14.47
C VAL A 842 28.45 16.85 13.47
N THR A 843 28.69 15.57 13.71
CA THR A 843 29.48 14.70 12.82
C THR A 843 28.58 13.74 12.02
N SER A 844 29.16 13.05 11.02
CA SER A 844 28.44 12.00 10.29
C SER A 844 28.04 10.81 11.17
N SER A 845 28.81 10.52 12.22
CA SER A 845 28.49 9.51 13.23
C SER A 845 27.25 9.89 14.03
N ASP A 846 27.16 11.16 14.45
CA ASP A 846 25.99 11.69 15.16
C ASP A 846 24.72 11.56 14.32
N LEU A 847 24.78 11.91 13.03
CA LEU A 847 23.66 11.78 12.08
C LEU A 847 23.24 10.31 11.89
N SER A 848 24.22 9.42 11.73
CA SER A 848 23.99 7.97 11.64
C SER A 848 23.32 7.40 12.89
N LEU A 849 23.68 7.87 14.09
CA LEU A 849 23.04 7.47 15.34
C LEU A 849 21.68 8.13 15.53
N ALA A 850 21.52 9.40 15.11
CA ALA A 850 20.25 10.11 15.14
C ALA A 850 19.21 9.42 14.25
N LEU A 851 19.62 8.86 13.10
CA LEU A 851 18.75 8.09 12.22
C LEU A 851 18.13 6.85 12.90
N LYS A 852 18.83 6.26 13.89
CA LYS A 852 18.35 5.10 14.67
C LYS A 852 17.30 5.49 15.72
N ASP A 853 17.24 6.78 16.09
CA ASP A 853 16.24 7.33 17.00
C ASP A 853 15.06 7.86 16.20
N ARG A 854 13.97 7.10 16.19
CA ARG A 854 12.75 7.44 15.44
C ARG A 854 12.23 8.85 15.74
N ASN A 855 12.26 9.31 17.00
CA ASN A 855 11.71 10.63 17.33
C ASN A 855 12.59 11.75 16.77
N LEU A 856 13.91 11.58 16.87
CA LEU A 856 14.87 12.55 16.37
C LEU A 856 14.87 12.59 14.85
N ARG A 857 14.88 11.41 14.22
CA ARG A 857 14.74 11.21 12.77
C ARG A 857 13.48 11.86 12.22
N ASP A 858 12.32 11.67 12.85
CA ASP A 858 11.06 12.22 12.36
C ASP A 858 11.05 13.76 12.41
N ARG A 859 11.71 14.38 13.40
CA ARG A 859 11.89 15.84 13.47
C ARG A 859 12.85 16.35 12.39
N TRP A 860 13.98 15.68 12.21
CA TRP A 860 15.01 16.06 11.24
C TRP A 860 14.57 15.86 9.78
N SER A 861 13.98 14.71 9.45
CA SER A 861 13.56 14.39 8.08
C SER A 861 12.38 15.22 7.58
N ARG A 862 11.67 15.94 8.47
CA ARG A 862 10.57 16.85 8.10
C ARG A 862 11.02 18.31 7.93
N LEU A 863 12.32 18.59 8.01
CA LEU A 863 12.85 19.91 7.68
C LEU A 863 12.86 20.11 6.17
N VAL A 864 12.35 21.26 5.73
CA VAL A 864 12.36 21.72 4.34
C VAL A 864 13.37 22.85 4.24
N ALA A 865 14.56 22.55 3.72
CA ALA A 865 15.69 23.45 3.76
C ALA A 865 15.72 24.38 2.54
N VAL A 866 15.80 25.69 2.74
CA VAL A 866 15.98 26.68 1.70
C VAL A 866 17.47 26.91 1.50
N HIS A 867 18.04 26.38 0.41
CA HIS A 867 19.48 26.47 0.18
C HIS A 867 19.83 26.46 -1.32
N PRO A 868 20.90 27.18 -1.75
CA PRO A 868 21.47 27.01 -3.08
C PRO A 868 21.92 25.58 -3.33
N THR A 869 21.41 24.96 -4.40
CA THR A 869 21.82 23.62 -4.82
C THR A 869 23.36 23.47 -4.95
N GLU A 870 23.89 22.30 -4.62
CA GLU A 870 25.33 21.99 -4.76
C GLU A 870 25.75 21.86 -6.24
N TRP A 871 24.79 21.70 -7.14
CA TRP A 871 25.02 21.40 -8.56
C TRP A 871 25.15 22.63 -9.48
N GLN A 872 25.21 23.84 -8.91
CA GLN A 872 25.29 25.10 -9.66
C GLN A 872 26.65 25.79 -9.54
N ALA A 873 27.19 25.91 -8.33
CA ALA A 873 28.35 26.76 -8.06
C ALA A 873 29.67 26.00 -8.25
N LYS A 874 30.54 26.52 -9.13
CA LYS A 874 31.90 26.01 -9.32
C LYS A 874 32.79 26.25 -8.10
N SER A 875 33.85 25.45 -7.99
CA SER A 875 34.78 25.37 -6.86
C SER A 875 35.49 26.68 -6.50
N GLY A 876 35.61 27.62 -7.46
CA GLY A 876 36.17 28.95 -7.25
C GLY A 876 35.19 30.01 -6.71
N SER A 877 33.91 29.66 -6.54
CA SER A 877 32.90 30.59 -6.01
C SER A 877 33.00 30.77 -4.50
N GLU A 878 32.45 31.86 -3.98
CA GLU A 878 32.49 32.19 -2.54
C GLU A 878 31.90 31.07 -1.66
N LYS A 879 30.90 30.34 -2.16
CA LYS A 879 30.28 29.18 -1.50
C LYS A 879 31.30 28.12 -1.05
N TRP A 880 32.42 27.97 -1.76
CA TRP A 880 33.42 26.94 -1.48
C TRP A 880 34.67 27.45 -0.74
N GLN A 881 34.70 28.71 -0.27
CA GLN A 881 35.86 29.28 0.43
C GLN A 881 36.29 28.45 1.66
N ARG A 882 35.35 27.82 2.37
CA ARG A 882 35.67 26.96 3.53
C ARG A 882 36.48 25.73 3.13
N LEU A 883 36.28 25.20 1.94
CA LEU A 883 37.01 24.02 1.45
C LEU A 883 38.52 24.28 1.41
N GLU A 884 38.92 25.48 1.00
CA GLU A 884 40.33 25.89 0.97
C GLU A 884 40.94 25.91 2.36
N LYS A 885 40.20 26.42 3.36
CA LYS A 885 40.65 26.44 4.76
C LYS A 885 40.75 25.02 5.34
N LEU A 886 39.76 24.16 5.06
CA LEU A 886 39.73 22.78 5.57
C LEU A 886 40.87 21.93 5.00
N LEU A 887 41.27 22.21 3.77
CA LEU A 887 42.29 21.43 3.04
C LEU A 887 43.59 22.22 2.82
N GLU A 888 43.83 23.29 3.58
CA GLU A 888 45.03 24.13 3.47
C GLU A 888 46.33 23.31 3.61
N LYS A 889 46.30 22.30 4.48
CA LYS A 889 47.43 21.39 4.72
C LYS A 889 47.53 20.23 3.71
N SER A 890 46.59 20.14 2.78
CA SER A 890 46.43 19.03 1.83
C SER A 890 46.17 19.57 0.41
N PRO A 891 47.12 20.31 -0.21
CA PRO A 891 46.90 21.02 -1.46
C PRO A 891 46.50 20.11 -2.64
N GLU A 892 47.02 18.89 -2.70
CA GLU A 892 46.63 17.92 -3.75
C GLU A 892 45.21 17.39 -3.56
N LEU A 893 44.77 17.21 -2.31
CA LEU A 893 43.38 16.85 -2.02
C LEU A 893 42.45 18.03 -2.36
N LEU A 894 42.84 19.26 -2.01
CA LEU A 894 42.08 20.45 -2.40
C LEU A 894 41.95 20.57 -3.92
N ARG A 895 43.05 20.41 -4.67
CA ARG A 895 43.04 20.44 -6.13
C ARG A 895 42.09 19.38 -6.70
N HIS A 896 42.18 18.14 -6.22
CA HIS A 896 41.32 17.04 -6.64
C HIS A 896 39.84 17.31 -6.35
N GLU A 897 39.52 17.80 -5.15
CA GLU A 897 38.15 18.12 -4.76
C GLU A 897 37.55 19.26 -5.59
N LYS A 898 38.34 20.31 -5.88
CA LYS A 898 37.93 21.40 -6.76
C LYS A 898 37.61 20.91 -8.17
N GLU A 899 38.48 20.10 -8.77
CA GLU A 899 38.28 19.49 -10.08
C GLU A 899 36.98 18.68 -10.13
N ARG A 900 36.73 17.87 -9.08
CA ARG A 900 35.52 17.05 -8.98
C ARG A 900 34.26 17.90 -8.85
N ILE A 901 34.28 18.94 -8.01
CA ILE A 901 33.16 19.88 -7.85
C ILE A 901 32.81 20.51 -9.21
N ASP A 902 33.82 21.01 -9.93
CA ASP A 902 33.61 21.66 -11.23
C ASP A 902 33.02 20.72 -12.28
N ASN A 903 33.40 19.44 -12.27
CA ASN A 903 32.85 18.43 -13.19
C ASN A 903 31.42 17.99 -12.83
N LEU A 904 30.99 18.16 -11.57
CA LEU A 904 29.65 17.81 -11.10
C LEU A 904 28.60 18.91 -11.35
N VAL A 905 29.02 20.13 -11.67
CA VAL A 905 28.11 21.24 -11.98
C VAL A 905 27.35 20.97 -13.28
N TRP A 906 26.03 21.22 -13.25
CA TRP A 906 25.14 21.09 -14.41
C TRP A 906 23.94 22.05 -14.40
N TRP A 907 23.62 22.68 -13.26
CA TRP A 907 22.35 23.41 -13.06
C TRP A 907 22.06 24.46 -14.13
N ASP A 908 23.06 25.28 -14.46
CA ASP A 908 22.89 26.38 -15.42
C ASP A 908 22.68 25.87 -16.86
N GLU A 909 23.15 24.66 -17.19
CA GLU A 909 22.89 24.01 -18.49
C GLU A 909 21.42 23.60 -18.64
N ALA A 910 20.72 23.34 -17.51
CA ALA A 910 19.30 23.02 -17.49
C ALA A 910 18.38 24.26 -17.49
N SER A 911 18.93 25.47 -17.47
CA SER A 911 18.17 26.73 -17.40
C SER A 911 17.21 26.96 -18.59
N SER A 912 17.45 26.30 -19.72
CA SER A 912 16.57 26.35 -20.91
C SER A 912 15.30 25.50 -20.77
N VAL A 913 15.22 24.62 -19.77
CA VAL A 913 14.02 23.81 -19.50
C VAL A 913 12.89 24.71 -19.02
N ALA A 914 11.78 24.72 -19.76
CA ALA A 914 10.60 25.51 -19.41
C ALA A 914 10.12 25.19 -17.98
N GLY A 915 9.96 26.22 -17.14
CA GLY A 915 9.50 26.05 -15.75
C GLY A 915 10.55 25.52 -14.77
N PHE A 916 11.80 25.27 -15.20
CA PHE A 916 12.91 24.97 -14.29
C PHE A 916 13.25 26.19 -13.41
N PRO A 917 13.67 26.01 -12.15
CA PRO A 917 13.95 27.14 -11.27
C PRO A 917 15.07 28.04 -11.82
N THR A 918 14.78 29.34 -11.93
CA THR A 918 15.75 30.33 -12.43
C THR A 918 16.79 30.73 -11.40
N LYS A 919 16.54 30.44 -10.11
CA LYS A 919 17.48 30.65 -9.01
C LYS A 919 17.93 29.29 -8.47
N PRO A 920 19.21 29.14 -8.07
CA PRO A 920 19.72 27.89 -7.49
C PRO A 920 19.20 27.65 -6.06
N THR A 921 18.71 28.69 -5.38
CA THR A 921 18.09 28.59 -4.06
C THR A 921 16.71 27.98 -4.18
N VAL A 922 16.55 26.76 -3.68
CA VAL A 922 15.31 25.98 -3.74
C VAL A 922 14.99 25.34 -2.39
N HIS A 923 13.78 24.81 -2.26
CA HIS A 923 13.31 24.10 -1.08
C HIS A 923 13.63 22.62 -1.22
N HIS A 924 14.58 22.14 -0.42
CA HIS A 924 14.99 20.74 -0.37
C HIS A 924 14.12 19.97 0.62
N PHE A 925 13.78 18.74 0.29
CA PHE A 925 13.05 17.81 1.13
C PHE A 925 13.88 16.56 1.38
N HIS A 926 13.76 15.98 2.57
CA HIS A 926 14.25 14.62 2.77
C HIS A 926 13.44 13.66 1.86
N PRO A 927 14.06 12.92 0.93
CA PRO A 927 13.33 12.15 -0.08
C PRO A 927 12.37 11.11 0.50
N VAL A 928 12.80 10.35 1.52
CA VAL A 928 11.94 9.34 2.18
C VAL A 928 10.74 9.95 2.89
N ALA A 929 10.91 11.07 3.62
CA ALA A 929 9.83 11.65 4.41
C ALA A 929 8.76 12.32 3.54
N LEU A 930 9.17 13.00 2.45
CA LEU A 930 8.20 13.54 1.50
C LEU A 930 7.41 12.41 0.84
N ILE A 931 8.08 11.38 0.29
CA ILE A 931 7.40 10.27 -0.38
C ILE A 931 6.49 9.49 0.57
N ASP A 932 6.91 9.23 1.81
CA ASP A 932 6.06 8.61 2.83
C ASP A 932 4.76 9.40 3.08
N ASN A 933 4.85 10.73 3.05
CA ASN A 933 3.70 11.60 3.23
C ASN A 933 2.86 11.79 1.95
N LEU A 934 3.40 11.53 0.75
CA LEU A 934 2.64 11.54 -0.51
C LEU A 934 1.89 10.24 -0.77
N ILE A 935 2.38 9.09 -0.26
CA ILE A 935 1.69 7.81 -0.32
C ILE A 935 0.44 7.89 0.56
N ILE A 936 -0.75 7.93 -0.03
CA ILE A 936 -2.01 7.92 0.74
C ILE A 936 -2.11 6.61 1.49
N LYS A 937 -1.98 6.71 2.82
CA LYS A 937 -2.19 5.59 3.73
C LYS A 937 -3.67 5.59 4.06
N GLU A 938 -4.42 4.65 3.49
CA GLU A 938 -5.76 4.38 4.04
C GLU A 938 -5.61 4.12 5.55
N THR A 939 -6.54 4.61 6.37
CA THR A 939 -6.48 4.43 7.81
C THR A 939 -6.45 2.94 8.14
N VAL A 940 -5.25 2.38 8.32
CA VAL A 940 -5.07 1.04 8.82
C VAL A 940 -5.48 1.08 10.28
N GLU A 941 -6.68 0.58 10.58
CA GLU A 941 -7.12 0.43 11.96
C GLU A 941 -6.13 -0.51 12.68
N SER A 942 -5.70 -0.15 13.89
CA SER A 942 -4.70 -0.94 14.62
C SER A 942 -5.26 -2.30 15.03
N ASP A 943 -4.36 -3.26 15.25
CA ASP A 943 -4.66 -4.57 15.83
C ASP A 943 -5.54 -4.50 17.08
N PHE A 944 -5.30 -3.51 17.94
CA PHE A 944 -6.10 -3.25 19.13
C PHE A 944 -7.56 -2.91 18.78
N MET A 945 -7.78 -2.07 17.77
CA MET A 945 -9.12 -1.66 17.36
C MET A 945 -9.91 -2.82 16.75
N TYR A 946 -9.26 -3.64 15.91
CA TYR A 946 -9.85 -4.87 15.41
C TYR A 946 -10.19 -5.84 16.54
N PHE A 947 -9.29 -6.03 17.51
CA PHE A 947 -9.56 -6.88 18.68
C PHE A 947 -10.77 -6.38 19.48
N ALA A 948 -10.77 -5.10 19.88
CA ALA A 948 -11.86 -4.52 20.67
C ALA A 948 -13.20 -4.56 19.91
N ARG A 949 -13.23 -4.22 18.61
CA ARG A 949 -14.44 -4.28 17.77
C ARG A 949 -14.99 -5.68 17.68
N THR A 950 -14.14 -6.69 17.58
CA THR A 950 -14.55 -8.09 17.60
C THR A 950 -15.27 -8.42 18.91
N LEU A 951 -14.72 -8.03 20.07
CA LEU A 951 -15.41 -8.23 21.35
C LEU A 951 -16.76 -7.51 21.43
N TYR A 952 -16.87 -6.35 20.77
CA TYR A 952 -18.15 -5.63 20.68
C TYR A 952 -19.15 -6.32 19.74
N GLY A 953 -18.66 -6.95 18.68
CA GLY A 953 -19.48 -7.81 17.82
C GLY A 953 -20.04 -8.99 18.59
N GLU A 954 -19.15 -9.69 19.30
CA GLU A 954 -19.42 -11.00 19.91
C GLU A 954 -20.08 -10.96 21.29
N ALA A 955 -19.74 -9.95 22.11
CA ALA A 955 -20.04 -9.96 23.55
C ALA A 955 -20.54 -8.61 24.09
N ARG A 956 -20.96 -7.66 23.25
CA ARG A 956 -21.45 -6.34 23.72
C ARG A 956 -22.62 -6.42 24.70
N GLY A 957 -23.49 -7.43 24.55
CA GLY A 957 -24.65 -7.65 25.43
C GLY A 957 -24.35 -8.45 26.69
N GLN A 958 -23.10 -8.87 26.88
CA GLN A 958 -22.69 -9.78 27.94
C GLN A 958 -21.96 -9.04 29.07
N ASN A 959 -21.81 -9.71 30.21
CA ASN A 959 -21.07 -9.15 31.35
C ASN A 959 -19.55 -9.06 31.06
N TYR A 960 -18.82 -8.32 31.90
CA TYR A 960 -17.39 -8.08 31.68
C TYR A 960 -16.54 -9.37 31.70
N ALA A 961 -16.84 -10.32 32.61
CA ALA A 961 -16.12 -11.58 32.69
C ALA A 961 -16.26 -12.39 31.39
N SER A 962 -17.45 -12.38 30.78
CA SER A 962 -17.70 -13.01 29.48
C SER A 962 -16.92 -12.34 28.35
N LYS A 963 -16.80 -11.00 28.35
CA LYS A 963 -15.97 -10.27 27.37
C LYS A 963 -14.49 -10.65 27.49
N VAL A 964 -13.96 -10.74 28.71
CA VAL A 964 -12.58 -11.17 28.99
C VAL A 964 -12.36 -12.62 28.55
N ALA A 965 -13.33 -13.51 28.78
CA ALA A 965 -13.24 -14.90 28.36
C ALA A 965 -13.17 -15.05 26.82
N VAL A 966 -14.01 -14.33 26.07
CA VAL A 966 -13.92 -14.28 24.59
C VAL A 966 -12.60 -13.67 24.12
N ALA A 967 -12.09 -12.66 24.84
CA ALA A 967 -10.79 -12.07 24.54
C ALA A 967 -9.63 -13.06 24.70
N TRP A 968 -9.67 -13.95 25.70
CA TRP A 968 -8.70 -15.03 25.84
C TRP A 968 -8.77 -16.03 24.69
N ILE A 969 -9.95 -16.31 24.13
CA ILE A 969 -10.06 -17.15 22.92
C ILE A 969 -9.33 -16.51 21.75
N ILE A 970 -9.52 -15.21 21.50
CA ILE A 970 -8.81 -14.49 20.44
C ILE A 970 -7.29 -14.58 20.64
N ARG A 971 -6.81 -14.39 21.88
CA ARG A 971 -5.38 -14.47 22.19
C ARG A 971 -4.82 -15.89 22.10
N ASN A 972 -5.58 -16.90 22.48
CA ASN A 972 -5.19 -18.30 22.30
C ASN A 972 -5.07 -18.65 20.82
N ARG A 973 -6.01 -18.19 19.99
CA ARG A 973 -5.96 -18.34 18.52
C ARG A 973 -4.76 -17.64 17.91
N LEU A 974 -4.36 -16.47 18.43
CA LEU A 974 -3.13 -15.79 18.02
C LEU A 974 -1.87 -16.61 18.37
N ALA A 975 -1.82 -17.21 19.56
CA ALA A 975 -0.67 -17.98 20.01
C ALA A 975 -0.42 -19.26 19.19
N THR A 976 -1.42 -19.78 18.46
CA THR A 976 -1.22 -20.93 17.57
C THR A 976 -0.67 -20.54 16.20
N GLU A 977 -0.68 -19.25 15.84
CA GLU A 977 -0.42 -18.70 14.50
C GLU A 977 -1.28 -19.31 13.37
N ARG A 978 -2.26 -20.17 13.69
CA ARG A 978 -3.06 -20.92 12.69
C ARG A 978 -3.96 -20.00 11.87
N TRP A 979 -4.49 -18.96 12.47
CA TRP A 979 -5.44 -18.03 11.85
C TRP A 979 -4.83 -16.64 11.58
N GLY A 980 -3.54 -16.48 11.85
CA GLY A 980 -2.84 -15.21 11.68
C GLY A 980 -1.82 -14.93 12.77
N LYS A 981 -0.92 -13.99 12.48
CA LYS A 981 0.20 -13.58 13.36
C LYS A 981 -0.03 -12.26 14.08
N THR A 982 -1.18 -11.64 13.84
CA THR A 982 -1.60 -10.34 14.38
C THR A 982 -3.05 -10.45 14.85
N TYR A 983 -3.45 -9.61 15.81
CA TYR A 983 -4.84 -9.63 16.28
C TYR A 983 -5.82 -9.34 15.16
N ARG A 984 -5.49 -8.38 14.28
CA ARG A 984 -6.28 -8.10 13.07
C ARG A 984 -6.43 -9.35 12.22
N SER A 985 -5.32 -9.99 11.84
CA SER A 985 -5.39 -11.19 10.99
C SER A 985 -6.20 -12.32 11.62
N VAL A 986 -6.15 -12.51 12.94
CA VAL A 986 -6.91 -13.56 13.64
C VAL A 986 -8.40 -13.25 13.67
N VAL A 987 -8.78 -12.01 13.96
CA VAL A 987 -10.20 -11.67 14.11
C VAL A 987 -10.91 -11.43 12.79
N THR A 988 -10.17 -11.01 11.76
CA THR A 988 -10.67 -10.92 10.39
C THR A 988 -10.41 -12.19 9.59
N ALA A 989 -9.81 -13.21 10.19
CA ALA A 989 -9.62 -14.49 9.52
C ALA A 989 -11.00 -15.06 9.14
N ARG A 990 -11.03 -15.59 7.93
CA ARG A 990 -12.14 -16.32 7.32
C ARG A 990 -12.89 -17.14 8.41
N LEU A 991 -14.11 -16.68 8.73
CA LEU A 991 -15.11 -17.22 9.64
C LEU A 991 -14.80 -17.32 11.13
N GLN A 992 -13.72 -16.70 11.58
CA GLN A 992 -13.41 -16.76 13.00
C GLN A 992 -14.39 -15.93 13.84
N PHE A 993 -14.93 -14.84 13.27
CA PHE A 993 -15.90 -13.94 13.89
C PHE A 993 -16.82 -13.34 12.82
N THR A 994 -18.11 -13.71 12.84
CA THR A 994 -19.07 -13.35 11.79
C THR A 994 -19.41 -11.86 11.76
N CYS A 995 -19.23 -11.17 12.88
CA CYS A 995 -19.46 -9.72 12.97
C CYS A 995 -18.60 -8.89 12.00
N TRP A 996 -17.53 -9.44 11.42
CA TRP A 996 -16.73 -8.79 10.37
C TRP A 996 -17.26 -9.00 8.95
N SER A 997 -18.34 -9.75 8.76
CA SER A 997 -18.95 -9.99 7.46
C SER A 997 -20.29 -9.26 7.32
N GLN A 998 -20.36 -8.29 6.41
CA GLN A 998 -21.60 -7.59 6.08
C GLN A 998 -22.65 -8.52 5.47
N LYS A 999 -22.23 -9.61 4.81
CA LYS A 999 -23.11 -10.60 4.17
C LYS A 999 -23.70 -11.57 5.19
N ILE A 1000 -22.90 -12.03 6.15
CA ILE A 1000 -23.29 -13.08 7.13
C ILE A 1000 -23.96 -12.49 8.35
N ASP A 1001 -23.42 -11.40 8.90
CA ASP A 1001 -23.98 -10.69 10.06
C ASP A 1001 -24.04 -9.18 9.79
N PRO A 1002 -25.00 -8.71 8.96
CA PRO A 1002 -25.13 -7.30 8.59
C PRO A 1002 -25.27 -6.36 9.80
N GLU A 1003 -25.96 -6.81 10.85
CA GLU A 1003 -26.20 -6.02 12.06
C GLU A 1003 -24.98 -6.01 12.99
N GLY A 1004 -24.27 -7.12 13.15
CA GLY A 1004 -22.97 -7.17 13.81
C GLY A 1004 -21.93 -6.32 13.09
N PHE A 1005 -21.86 -6.42 11.76
CA PHE A 1005 -20.99 -5.60 10.91
C PHE A 1005 -21.25 -4.11 11.11
N LYS A 1006 -22.52 -3.70 11.06
CA LYS A 1006 -22.90 -2.31 11.33
C LYS A 1006 -22.56 -1.88 12.77
N ALA A 1007 -22.72 -2.76 13.75
CA ALA A 1007 -22.42 -2.47 15.14
C ALA A 1007 -20.92 -2.26 15.40
N ILE A 1008 -20.05 -3.09 14.81
CA ILE A 1008 -18.61 -2.97 15.00
C ILE A 1008 -17.98 -1.79 14.25
N HIS A 1009 -18.62 -1.32 13.17
CA HIS A 1009 -18.19 -0.12 12.43
C HIS A 1009 -18.71 1.19 13.05
N ASN A 1010 -19.62 1.10 14.02
CA ASN A 1010 -20.10 2.25 14.78
C ASN A 1010 -20.33 1.90 16.27
N PRO A 1011 -19.28 1.46 16.98
CA PRO A 1011 -19.41 1.01 18.35
C PRO A 1011 -19.58 2.21 19.29
N LYS A 1012 -20.42 2.04 20.32
CA LYS A 1012 -20.80 3.14 21.21
C LYS A 1012 -21.23 2.67 22.59
N GLY A 1013 -21.18 3.60 23.54
CA GLY A 1013 -21.68 3.43 24.92
C GLY A 1013 -20.74 2.62 25.81
N SER A 1014 -21.18 2.35 27.04
CA SER A 1014 -20.40 1.62 28.06
C SER A 1014 -19.98 0.21 27.62
N ALA A 1015 -20.79 -0.45 26.80
CA ALA A 1015 -20.43 -1.75 26.24
C ALA A 1015 -19.18 -1.69 25.35
N TRP A 1016 -18.96 -0.57 24.64
CA TRP A 1016 -17.77 -0.37 23.81
C TRP A 1016 -16.52 -0.14 24.67
N GLU A 1017 -16.68 0.68 25.71
CA GLU A 1017 -15.62 0.97 26.70
C GLU A 1017 -15.14 -0.32 27.39
N ASP A 1018 -16.08 -1.19 27.80
CA ASP A 1018 -15.77 -2.51 28.36
C ASP A 1018 -15.01 -3.42 27.38
N CYS A 1019 -15.39 -3.42 26.10
CA CYS A 1019 -14.72 -4.23 25.08
C CYS A 1019 -13.29 -3.73 24.82
N GLN A 1020 -13.06 -2.41 24.79
CA GLN A 1020 -11.72 -1.83 24.73
C GLN A 1020 -10.89 -2.20 25.96
N LYS A 1021 -11.49 -2.15 27.15
CA LYS A 1021 -10.83 -2.53 28.41
C LYS A 1021 -10.45 -4.01 28.44
N ALA A 1022 -11.38 -4.91 28.11
CA ALA A 1022 -11.14 -6.36 28.07
C ALA A 1022 -10.07 -6.75 27.02
N ALA A 1023 -10.11 -6.14 25.83
CA ALA A 1023 -9.08 -6.36 24.81
C ALA A 1023 -7.69 -5.93 25.31
N LEU A 1024 -7.60 -4.76 25.95
CA LEU A 1024 -6.35 -4.24 26.48
C LEU A 1024 -5.82 -5.07 27.65
N GLU A 1025 -6.70 -5.50 28.55
CA GLU A 1025 -6.36 -6.37 29.69
C GLU A 1025 -5.74 -7.68 29.20
N VAL A 1026 -6.43 -8.40 28.32
CA VAL A 1026 -5.96 -9.68 27.81
C VAL A 1026 -4.73 -9.53 26.94
N MET A 1027 -4.61 -8.46 26.15
CA MET A 1027 -3.42 -8.23 25.33
C MET A 1027 -2.15 -8.01 26.16
N ASN A 1028 -2.26 -7.38 27.33
CA ASN A 1028 -1.12 -7.11 28.21
C ASN A 1028 -0.90 -8.17 29.30
N ALA A 1029 -1.86 -9.07 29.52
CA ALA A 1029 -1.77 -10.08 30.57
C ALA A 1029 -0.60 -11.07 30.32
N SER A 1030 -0.04 -11.68 31.36
CA SER A 1030 0.92 -12.78 31.20
C SER A 1030 0.22 -14.06 30.71
N ALA A 1031 0.97 -15.01 30.13
CA ALA A 1031 0.40 -16.30 29.74
C ALA A 1031 -0.20 -17.07 30.93
N SER A 1032 0.34 -16.86 32.14
CA SER A 1032 -0.15 -17.46 33.39
C SER A 1032 -1.50 -16.91 33.87
N ALA A 1033 -1.94 -15.75 33.38
CA ALA A 1033 -3.24 -15.16 33.70
C ALA A 1033 -4.38 -15.71 32.83
N ASN A 1034 -4.08 -16.64 31.91
CA ASN A 1034 -5.06 -17.23 31.01
C ASN A 1034 -6.02 -18.13 31.79
N VAL A 1035 -7.26 -17.67 31.94
CA VAL A 1035 -8.33 -18.41 32.63
C VAL A 1035 -8.94 -19.52 31.78
N LEU A 1036 -8.55 -19.63 30.51
CA LEU A 1036 -9.03 -20.62 29.54
C LEU A 1036 -7.85 -21.21 28.73
N PRO A 1037 -6.88 -21.87 29.37
CA PRO A 1037 -5.74 -22.45 28.65
C PRO A 1037 -6.22 -23.51 27.65
N ASP A 1038 -5.62 -23.51 26.47
CA ASP A 1038 -5.90 -24.40 25.33
C ASP A 1038 -7.30 -24.29 24.71
N ALA A 1039 -8.18 -23.43 25.23
CA ALA A 1039 -9.50 -23.23 24.64
C ALA A 1039 -9.38 -22.40 23.35
N LEU A 1040 -9.87 -22.94 22.23
CA LEU A 1040 -9.85 -22.28 20.91
C LEU A 1040 -11.26 -22.06 20.34
N TYR A 1041 -12.26 -22.76 20.87
CA TYR A 1041 -13.64 -22.69 20.39
C TYR A 1041 -14.58 -22.26 21.52
N TYR A 1042 -15.62 -21.54 21.14
CA TYR A 1042 -16.68 -21.14 22.04
C TYR A 1042 -17.99 -20.96 21.27
N TYR A 1043 -19.11 -21.08 21.96
CA TYR A 1043 -20.40 -20.62 21.45
C TYR A 1043 -21.29 -20.18 22.61
N SER A 1044 -22.33 -19.41 22.29
CA SER A 1044 -23.38 -19.06 23.24
C SER A 1044 -24.56 -20.02 23.06
N PRO A 1045 -24.90 -20.87 24.05
CA PRO A 1045 -26.06 -21.75 23.94
C PRO A 1045 -27.36 -21.00 23.72
N THR A 1046 -27.52 -19.84 24.36
CA THR A 1046 -28.70 -18.98 24.18
C THR A 1046 -28.80 -18.46 22.75
N ALA A 1047 -27.71 -17.92 22.20
CA ALA A 1047 -27.71 -17.43 20.81
C ALA A 1047 -27.87 -18.59 19.80
N GLN A 1048 -27.24 -19.73 20.06
CA GLN A 1048 -27.35 -20.92 19.21
C GLN A 1048 -28.78 -21.44 19.16
N ALA A 1049 -29.47 -21.51 20.31
CA ALA A 1049 -30.87 -21.92 20.37
C ALA A 1049 -31.78 -20.95 19.58
N GLN A 1050 -31.53 -19.64 19.67
CA GLN A 1050 -32.27 -18.64 18.89
C GLN A 1050 -32.01 -18.78 17.39
N LEU A 1051 -30.76 -18.99 16.98
CA LEU A 1051 -30.38 -19.18 15.59
C LEU A 1051 -30.93 -20.50 15.01
N HIS A 1052 -30.86 -21.59 15.78
CA HIS A 1052 -31.44 -22.88 15.41
C HIS A 1052 -32.96 -22.79 15.27
N ALA A 1053 -33.65 -22.11 16.20
CA ALA A 1053 -35.09 -21.90 16.10
C ALA A 1053 -35.48 -21.07 14.86
N ALA A 1054 -34.66 -20.10 14.46
CA ALA A 1054 -34.91 -19.27 13.29
C ALA A 1054 -34.58 -19.96 11.96
N LYS A 1055 -33.48 -20.75 11.92
CA LYS A 1055 -32.95 -21.39 10.71
C LYS A 1055 -32.29 -22.74 11.07
N PRO A 1056 -33.08 -23.79 11.35
CA PRO A 1056 -32.57 -25.07 11.84
C PRO A 1056 -31.70 -25.80 10.81
N ASP A 1057 -31.93 -25.56 9.51
CA ASP A 1057 -31.17 -26.16 8.41
C ASP A 1057 -29.73 -25.60 8.30
N ILE A 1058 -29.47 -24.44 8.89
CA ILE A 1058 -28.18 -23.73 8.81
C ILE A 1058 -27.44 -23.81 10.15
N TYR A 1059 -28.16 -23.68 11.26
CA TYR A 1059 -27.57 -23.68 12.60
C TYR A 1059 -27.99 -24.95 13.34
N PRO A 1060 -27.09 -25.90 13.61
CA PRO A 1060 -27.43 -27.09 14.38
C PRO A 1060 -27.78 -26.72 15.83
N GLU A 1061 -28.57 -27.54 16.51
CA GLU A 1061 -28.95 -27.30 17.91
C GLU A 1061 -27.72 -27.17 18.83
N THR A 1062 -26.68 -27.96 18.54
CA THR A 1062 -25.37 -27.88 19.19
C THR A 1062 -24.26 -27.84 18.13
N PRO A 1063 -23.27 -26.93 18.23
CA PRO A 1063 -22.19 -26.86 17.25
C PRO A 1063 -21.35 -28.14 17.19
N PRO A 1064 -20.86 -28.58 16.02
CA PRO A 1064 -20.13 -29.85 15.88
C PRO A 1064 -18.86 -29.97 16.74
N PHE A 1065 -18.23 -28.84 17.09
CA PHE A 1065 -17.04 -28.82 17.94
C PHE A 1065 -17.36 -28.94 19.45
N ALA A 1066 -18.63 -28.83 19.85
CA ALA A 1066 -19.05 -28.77 21.25
C ALA A 1066 -19.12 -30.18 21.91
N ILE A 1067 -18.04 -30.94 21.78
CA ILE A 1067 -17.90 -32.29 22.32
C ILE A 1067 -17.64 -32.22 23.83
N SER A 1068 -18.41 -32.98 24.63
CA SER A 1068 -18.36 -32.92 26.09
C SER A 1068 -16.97 -33.18 26.68
N SER A 1069 -16.18 -34.08 26.09
CA SER A 1069 -14.81 -34.39 26.51
C SER A 1069 -13.80 -33.27 26.24
N LYS A 1070 -14.12 -32.31 25.36
CA LYS A 1070 -13.30 -31.14 25.05
C LYS A 1070 -13.70 -29.89 25.82
N ARG A 1071 -14.76 -29.97 26.64
CA ARG A 1071 -15.32 -28.84 27.37
C ARG A 1071 -14.34 -28.34 28.43
N VAL A 1072 -14.12 -27.03 28.45
CA VAL A 1072 -13.36 -26.33 29.49
C VAL A 1072 -14.35 -25.73 30.48
N ALA A 1073 -14.03 -25.81 31.77
CA ALA A 1073 -14.85 -25.20 32.81
C ALA A 1073 -14.89 -23.68 32.62
N ASN A 1074 -16.07 -23.09 32.74
CA ASN A 1074 -16.21 -21.65 32.62
C ASN A 1074 -15.46 -20.93 33.75
N PRO A 1075 -14.80 -19.80 33.46
CA PRO A 1075 -14.18 -18.98 34.48
C PRO A 1075 -15.24 -18.31 35.36
N LEU A 1076 -14.83 -17.91 36.57
CA LEU A 1076 -15.71 -17.26 37.54
C LEU A 1076 -16.43 -16.04 36.91
N GLY A 1077 -17.76 -16.01 37.01
CA GLY A 1077 -18.59 -14.94 36.46
C GLY A 1077 -19.10 -15.16 35.03
N VAL A 1078 -18.75 -16.26 34.36
CA VAL A 1078 -19.28 -16.62 33.04
C VAL A 1078 -20.32 -17.74 33.15
N SER A 1079 -21.57 -17.43 32.78
CA SER A 1079 -22.67 -18.39 32.83
C SER A 1079 -22.56 -19.42 31.72
N ASP A 1080 -22.89 -20.68 32.03
CA ASP A 1080 -22.99 -21.78 31.06
C ASP A 1080 -24.10 -21.60 30.01
N ALA A 1081 -25.03 -20.66 30.24
CA ALA A 1081 -26.04 -20.25 29.28
C ALA A 1081 -25.53 -19.14 28.34
N ASP A 1082 -24.54 -18.36 28.78
CA ASP A 1082 -23.98 -17.25 28.01
C ASP A 1082 -22.89 -17.74 27.08
N TYR A 1083 -21.94 -18.53 27.59
CA TYR A 1083 -20.87 -19.12 26.79
C TYR A 1083 -20.44 -20.48 27.32
N ARG A 1084 -19.97 -21.34 26.41
CA ARG A 1084 -19.25 -22.57 26.72
C ARG A 1084 -17.98 -22.63 25.89
N PHE A 1085 -16.88 -23.06 26.49
CA PHE A 1085 -15.55 -23.06 25.86
C PHE A 1085 -15.02 -24.49 25.65
N TYR A 1086 -14.26 -24.70 24.57
CA TYR A 1086 -13.78 -26.01 24.17
C TYR A 1086 -12.34 -25.95 23.65
N LYS A 1087 -11.58 -27.00 23.95
CA LYS A 1087 -10.24 -27.25 23.38
C LYS A 1087 -10.35 -27.68 21.91
N ASN A 1088 -9.21 -27.66 21.20
CA ASN A 1088 -9.15 -28.05 19.77
C ASN A 1088 -9.69 -29.45 19.50
#